data_AF-A0A2A2JPS5-F1
#
_entry.id   AF-A0A2A2JPS5-F1
#
_cell.length_a   1.000
_cell.length_b   1.000
_cell.length_c   1.000
_cell.angle_alpha   90.00
_cell.angle_beta   90.00
_cell.angle_gamma   90.00
#
_symmetry.space_group_name_H-M   'P 1'
#
loop_
_entity.id
_entity.type
_entity.pdbx_description
1 polymer ?
#
loop_
_entity_poly.entity_id
_entity_poly.type
_entity_poly.pdbx_seq_one_letter_code
_entity_poly.pdbx_strand_id
1 'polypeptide(L)'
;MRECTKCKSNEYTNKSLLMMINECGHPLCKNCVETLFARNSGNCPTCQRMLKKNEFREQIYDDPLIDKETAIRKKMRKVFNLKRDDFPTSREFNDYLERMETLIYNLVFETDLAETQAEIDEFKKRNAEAIEKNRKRLDEDQQWVASHLKEEEHMKHRLRTLRQEDAKENEKSTGVDPKAIIEELKNSKDDAESILDRERKRQIEKLMQEKAEAEKEKRRKKEVMFRKRQSEQMSFSAHHRLTGQKYTYKPLDLPINGPPLPSLEEIEASYLVHMKIASPAIHALYNGTDTGQAQEWLNSFRNSVHAWTLCDQILSQRLDPLACYFASQTLKFKISKHLKELPEENYPPLRESLINHLSFFGAASHDQHAEATSTQLCLAIADLYIQVPQWNNWIADLLNQFTSQQGDRTSMLLTLLRVFPEEINEVKVGENRRKQIREELAVNASSVFLYLTHVLQHGQNNADMLKRVFVCLSAYLQNPVLSTDDFATSPLLMSIFHVVGTPDVLSSLHEAASDVIVSALLRAEDQGAHLALAKSLQRNIYQLAEPFNRAVEIEDLDKLNNYARMFVELNESLVEPLVNKTSDDISELGSLYSMDLLLLVAGHHDYSLIEMTFNVWYRISEALFMVDDQDHVARFRPYVNRFLMCLYRHCRLDLDEESLPDQSSEFADFRLKAVEAIRDVVFIVGTNECIQMMYEVLRSASQWNETEAALFIIATVINNLMPEEDGMAPELVTSIVALDVNSHPALIATSINLLGGCNEWLEKHRVYLEQVMPWLLRFASSPLYCQMASESIEKIVSYSAIDLVSLIRPLMQLIPSLQTSQTNGTQIEAAISSILKACSTLIVHLRPEEMKMAFEELCKPIVENLHRILHHDMSSPNLSAAISSSLSARPSIVVSKSAPILTPTGLAPAPSPASSGSSADKENDKSVGSWTRLANEPVLWIDRVASIFREVCKPQSLSIANTSADSSQRAPWMDVAHHLYETLSMTLKKYDSNYRIVEHCCRSIRFLIRSLGIQSIGFVNQLVPLVSVSTFILFFAKFANESTVRCVISTLKIPQSIRISDSNLSSRDKG
;
A
#
# COMPACT_ATOMS: atom_id res chain seq x y z
N MET A 1 0.65 1.98 -25.68
CA MET A 1 -0.68 1.40 -25.98
C MET A 1 -0.46 0.19 -26.90
N ARG A 2 -0.91 -0.99 -26.49
CA ARG A 2 -0.68 -2.25 -27.22
C ARG A 2 -1.60 -2.34 -28.44
N GLU A 3 -1.00 -2.47 -29.63
CA GLU A 3 -1.70 -2.48 -30.92
C GLU A 3 -1.22 -3.64 -31.79
N CYS A 4 -2.14 -4.36 -32.42
CA CYS A 4 -1.81 -5.42 -33.36
C CYS A 4 -1.24 -4.85 -34.67
N THR A 5 0.00 -5.24 -34.99
CA THR A 5 0.68 -4.80 -36.21
C THR A 5 -0.02 -5.23 -37.51
N LYS A 6 -0.91 -6.24 -37.45
CA LYS A 6 -1.69 -6.71 -38.61
C LYS A 6 -3.10 -6.11 -38.72
N CYS A 7 -3.90 -6.19 -37.67
CA CYS A 7 -5.32 -5.78 -37.72
C CYS A 7 -5.60 -4.41 -37.10
N LYS A 8 -4.58 -3.75 -36.53
CA LYS A 8 -4.68 -2.41 -35.94
C LYS A 8 -5.65 -2.30 -34.76
N SER A 9 -6.19 -3.42 -34.28
CA SER A 9 -6.99 -3.49 -33.05
C SER A 9 -6.11 -3.24 -31.83
N ASN A 10 -6.69 -2.54 -30.85
CA ASN A 10 -6.05 -2.14 -29.60
C ASN A 10 -6.95 -2.50 -28.40
N GLU A 11 -6.41 -2.40 -27.19
CA GLU A 11 -7.13 -2.76 -25.96
C GLU A 11 -8.31 -1.83 -25.63
N TYR A 12 -8.31 -0.60 -26.17
CA TYR A 12 -9.40 0.38 -25.98
C TYR A 12 -10.68 -0.02 -26.72
N THR A 13 -10.53 -0.57 -27.94
CA THR A 13 -11.67 -1.04 -28.76
C THR A 13 -12.17 -2.42 -28.35
N ASN A 14 -11.35 -3.22 -27.66
CA ASN A 14 -11.75 -4.53 -27.16
C ASN A 14 -10.93 -4.92 -25.92
N LYS A 15 -11.54 -4.80 -24.73
CA LYS A 15 -10.93 -5.14 -23.44
C LYS A 15 -10.54 -6.62 -23.27
N SER A 16 -11.03 -7.52 -24.13
CA SER A 16 -10.70 -8.96 -24.12
C SER A 16 -9.54 -9.35 -25.06
N LEU A 17 -8.91 -8.38 -25.73
CA LEU A 17 -7.88 -8.62 -26.73
C LEU A 17 -6.55 -9.06 -26.09
N LEU A 18 -6.14 -10.30 -26.33
CA LEU A 18 -4.83 -10.82 -25.91
C LEU A 18 -3.76 -10.56 -26.98
N MET A 19 -2.68 -9.89 -26.58
CA MET A 19 -1.54 -9.55 -27.43
C MET A 19 -0.41 -10.56 -27.28
N MET A 20 0.14 -11.00 -28.41
CA MET A 20 1.15 -12.07 -28.51
C MET A 20 2.41 -11.53 -29.19
N ILE A 21 3.58 -11.99 -28.75
CA ILE A 21 4.89 -11.60 -29.27
C ILE A 21 5.80 -12.83 -29.47
N ASN A 22 6.68 -12.79 -30.46
CA ASN A 22 7.66 -13.87 -30.74
C ASN A 22 9.11 -13.30 -30.76
N GLU A 23 10.09 -14.09 -31.17
CA GLU A 23 11.52 -13.70 -31.21
C GLU A 23 11.82 -12.49 -32.08
N CYS A 24 10.98 -12.18 -33.07
CA CYS A 24 11.13 -10.96 -33.89
C CYS A 24 10.65 -9.68 -33.19
N GLY A 25 9.95 -9.76 -32.06
CA GLY A 25 9.50 -8.61 -31.28
C GLY A 25 8.29 -7.84 -31.84
N HIS A 26 7.62 -8.33 -32.88
CA HIS A 26 6.42 -7.67 -33.43
C HIS A 26 5.13 -8.20 -32.79
N PRO A 27 4.28 -7.32 -32.20
CA PRO A 27 3.07 -7.74 -31.52
C PRO A 27 1.93 -8.04 -32.49
N LEU A 28 1.23 -9.16 -32.25
CA LEU A 28 0.05 -9.61 -32.99
C LEU A 28 -1.04 -10.01 -31.98
N CYS A 29 -2.30 -9.69 -32.24
CA CYS A 29 -3.38 -10.21 -31.40
C CYS A 29 -3.51 -11.73 -31.58
N LYS A 30 -4.03 -12.41 -30.55
CA LYS A 30 -4.21 -13.87 -30.54
C LYS A 30 -4.94 -14.39 -31.79
N ASN A 31 -6.00 -13.70 -32.21
CA ASN A 31 -6.76 -14.06 -33.42
C ASN A 31 -5.91 -13.98 -34.70
N CYS A 32 -5.07 -12.94 -34.84
CA CYS A 32 -4.13 -12.85 -35.96
C CYS A 32 -3.07 -13.94 -35.90
N VAL A 33 -2.57 -14.33 -34.72
CA VAL A 33 -1.63 -15.45 -34.58
C VAL A 33 -2.29 -16.77 -34.97
N GLU A 34 -3.52 -17.02 -34.53
CA GLU A 34 -4.26 -18.24 -34.87
C GLU A 34 -4.54 -18.36 -36.36
N THR A 35 -4.86 -17.25 -37.02
CA THR A 35 -5.18 -17.19 -38.45
C THR A 35 -3.92 -17.28 -39.32
N LEU A 36 -2.88 -16.49 -39.02
CA LEU A 36 -1.66 -16.41 -39.85
C LEU A 36 -0.74 -17.62 -39.68
N PHE A 37 -0.78 -18.28 -38.52
CA PHE A 37 0.08 -19.43 -38.20
C PHE A 37 -0.72 -20.73 -38.07
N ALA A 38 -1.87 -20.84 -38.72
CA ALA A 38 -2.75 -22.02 -38.68
C ALA A 38 -2.04 -23.35 -39.03
N ARG A 39 -1.00 -23.30 -39.87
CA ARG A 39 -0.15 -24.46 -40.25
C ARG A 39 1.07 -24.66 -39.33
N ASN A 40 1.05 -24.14 -38.10
CA ASN A 40 2.12 -24.18 -37.08
C ASN A 40 3.40 -23.38 -37.40
N SER A 41 3.62 -22.94 -38.63
CA SER A 41 4.66 -21.99 -39.01
C SER A 41 4.14 -21.03 -40.09
N GLY A 42 4.69 -19.81 -40.11
CA GLY A 42 4.28 -18.75 -41.03
C GLY A 42 5.27 -17.60 -40.99
N ASN A 43 5.13 -16.64 -41.91
CA ASN A 43 6.00 -15.47 -41.96
C ASN A 43 5.38 -14.34 -41.13
N CYS A 44 6.23 -13.65 -40.37
CA CYS A 44 5.83 -12.43 -39.67
C CYS A 44 5.30 -11.38 -40.68
N PRO A 45 4.12 -10.79 -40.48
CA PRO A 45 3.59 -9.77 -41.39
C PRO A 45 4.48 -8.54 -41.55
N THR A 46 5.27 -8.22 -40.52
CA THR A 46 6.08 -6.99 -40.46
C THR A 46 7.49 -7.21 -41.00
N CYS A 47 8.20 -8.24 -40.54
CA CYS A 47 9.59 -8.48 -40.90
C CYS A 47 9.84 -9.71 -41.78
N GLN A 48 8.77 -10.43 -42.17
CA GLN A 48 8.82 -11.63 -43.00
C GLN A 48 9.67 -12.80 -42.45
N ARG A 49 10.20 -12.71 -41.23
CA ARG A 49 10.90 -13.80 -40.56
C ARG A 49 9.95 -14.99 -40.37
N MET A 50 10.42 -16.19 -40.65
CA MET A 50 9.65 -17.42 -40.46
C MET A 50 9.57 -17.71 -38.96
N LEU A 51 8.36 -17.72 -38.40
CA LEU A 51 8.09 -17.94 -36.98
C LEU A 51 7.24 -19.19 -36.77
N LYS A 52 7.41 -19.83 -35.63
CA LYS A 52 6.58 -20.97 -35.21
C LYS A 52 5.48 -20.52 -34.25
N LYS A 53 4.28 -21.09 -34.41
CA LYS A 53 3.11 -20.77 -33.58
C LYS A 53 3.37 -21.00 -32.08
N ASN A 54 4.09 -22.06 -31.74
CA ASN A 54 4.37 -22.46 -30.35
C ASN A 54 5.38 -21.56 -29.61
N GLU A 55 6.08 -20.67 -30.34
CA GLU A 55 7.09 -19.77 -29.77
C GLU A 55 6.53 -18.37 -29.48
N PHE A 56 5.25 -18.13 -29.82
CA PHE A 56 4.53 -16.93 -29.39
C PHE A 56 4.22 -17.01 -27.90
N ARG A 57 4.49 -15.91 -27.20
CA ARG A 57 4.19 -15.71 -25.78
C ARG A 57 3.30 -14.48 -25.62
N GLU A 58 2.55 -14.42 -24.53
CA GLU A 58 1.75 -13.23 -24.20
C GLU A 58 2.70 -12.04 -23.97
N GLN A 59 2.33 -10.88 -24.51
CA GLN A 59 3.06 -9.64 -24.32
C GLN A 59 2.73 -9.08 -22.93
N ILE A 60 3.72 -9.05 -22.04
CA ILE A 60 3.54 -8.62 -20.65
C ILE A 60 3.76 -7.11 -20.53
N TYR A 61 4.71 -6.56 -21.29
CA TYR A 61 5.09 -5.15 -21.21
C TYR A 61 4.45 -4.34 -22.33
N ASP A 62 4.14 -3.07 -22.07
CA ASP A 62 3.60 -2.16 -23.10
C ASP A 62 4.55 -1.96 -24.28
N ASP A 63 5.87 -2.05 -24.05
CA ASP A 63 6.90 -2.00 -25.08
C ASP A 63 7.32 -3.43 -25.52
N PRO A 64 7.02 -3.85 -26.77
CA PRO A 64 7.43 -5.13 -27.32
C PRO A 64 8.94 -5.39 -27.28
N LEU A 65 9.75 -4.34 -27.24
CA LEU A 65 11.21 -4.43 -27.21
C LEU A 65 11.72 -4.96 -25.86
N ILE A 66 11.08 -4.60 -24.76
CA ILE A 66 11.38 -5.12 -23.41
C ILE A 66 11.10 -6.63 -23.36
N ASP A 67 10.03 -7.09 -23.99
CA ASP A 67 9.71 -8.51 -24.13
C ASP A 67 10.73 -9.27 -25.00
N LYS A 68 11.28 -8.63 -26.04
CA LYS A 68 12.38 -9.19 -26.87
C LYS A 68 13.68 -9.29 -26.06
N GLU A 69 14.06 -8.24 -25.35
CA GLU A 69 15.25 -8.18 -24.49
C GLU A 69 15.19 -9.19 -23.36
N THR A 70 14.05 -9.29 -22.66
CA THR A 70 13.88 -10.24 -21.55
C THR A 70 14.04 -11.69 -22.00
N ALA A 71 13.52 -12.02 -23.19
CA ALA A 71 13.69 -13.35 -23.78
C ALA A 71 15.15 -13.65 -24.17
N ILE A 72 15.87 -12.67 -24.74
CA ILE A 72 17.28 -12.79 -25.11
C ILE A 72 18.16 -12.90 -23.86
N ARG A 73 17.94 -12.05 -22.85
CA ARG A 73 18.66 -12.10 -21.57
C ARG A 73 18.45 -13.43 -20.85
N LYS A 74 17.25 -14.03 -20.93
CA LYS A 74 16.97 -15.38 -20.38
C LYS A 74 17.74 -16.48 -21.12
N LYS A 75 17.93 -16.36 -22.44
CA LYS A 75 18.80 -17.27 -23.22
C LYS A 75 20.28 -17.07 -22.86
N MET A 76 20.72 -15.82 -22.76
CA MET A 76 22.11 -15.45 -22.46
C MET A 76 22.53 -15.88 -21.05
N ARG A 77 21.69 -15.69 -20.03
CA ARG A 77 21.97 -16.16 -18.65
C ARG A 77 22.15 -17.68 -18.51
N LYS A 78 21.64 -18.48 -19.44
CA LYS A 78 21.88 -19.94 -19.47
C LYS A 78 23.27 -20.28 -19.99
N VAL A 79 23.84 -19.40 -20.80
CA VAL A 79 25.14 -19.56 -21.45
C VAL A 79 26.23 -18.88 -20.63
N PHE A 80 25.99 -17.65 -20.18
CA PHE A 80 26.85 -16.84 -19.33
C PHE A 80 26.40 -16.98 -17.87
N ASN A 81 26.81 -18.06 -17.21
CA ASN A 81 26.45 -18.40 -15.83
C ASN A 81 27.66 -18.58 -14.88
N LEU A 82 28.79 -17.93 -15.18
CA LEU A 82 29.95 -17.91 -14.27
C LEU A 82 29.68 -16.93 -13.11
N LYS A 83 30.13 -17.29 -11.91
CA LYS A 83 29.87 -16.54 -10.66
C LYS A 83 31.11 -15.76 -10.23
N ARG A 84 30.93 -14.85 -9.27
CA ARG A 84 32.02 -14.01 -8.73
C ARG A 84 33.24 -14.82 -8.30
N ASP A 85 33.01 -15.97 -7.67
CA ASP A 85 34.03 -16.90 -7.17
C ASP A 85 34.88 -17.54 -8.29
N ASP A 86 34.40 -17.51 -9.54
CA ASP A 86 35.10 -18.08 -10.70
C ASP A 86 36.17 -17.12 -11.27
N PHE A 87 36.31 -15.91 -10.70
CA PHE A 87 37.24 -14.88 -11.16
C PHE A 87 38.19 -14.40 -10.05
N PRO A 88 39.50 -14.25 -10.34
CA PRO A 88 40.50 -13.86 -9.35
C PRO A 88 40.36 -12.41 -8.88
N THR A 89 39.81 -11.50 -9.70
CA THR A 89 39.67 -10.08 -9.38
C THR A 89 38.26 -9.55 -9.65
N SER A 90 37.84 -8.50 -8.93
CA SER A 90 36.49 -7.89 -9.11
C SER A 90 36.35 -7.20 -10.44
N ARG A 91 37.45 -6.71 -11.00
CA ARG A 91 37.49 -6.12 -12.33
C ARG A 91 37.13 -7.13 -13.41
N GLU A 92 37.75 -8.31 -13.43
CA GLU A 92 37.49 -9.33 -14.46
C GLU A 92 36.04 -9.86 -14.43
N PHE A 93 35.45 -9.96 -13.24
CA PHE A 93 34.03 -10.31 -13.13
C PHE A 93 33.11 -9.20 -13.64
N ASN A 94 33.45 -7.94 -13.39
CA ASN A 94 32.68 -6.81 -13.91
C ASN A 94 32.82 -6.71 -15.44
N ASP A 95 34.02 -6.93 -15.99
CA ASP A 95 34.26 -6.97 -17.44
C ASP A 95 33.45 -8.11 -18.12
N TYR A 96 33.34 -9.26 -17.44
CA TYR A 96 32.49 -10.39 -17.87
C TYR A 96 31.00 -10.03 -17.92
N LEU A 97 30.49 -9.33 -16.89
CA LEU A 97 29.09 -8.88 -16.86
C LEU A 97 28.81 -7.83 -17.94
N GLU A 98 29.73 -6.88 -18.14
CA GLU A 98 29.62 -5.86 -19.17
C GLU A 98 29.64 -6.44 -20.58
N ARG A 99 30.49 -7.45 -20.82
CA ARG A 99 30.50 -8.17 -22.11
C ARG A 99 29.19 -8.92 -22.35
N MET A 100 28.61 -9.55 -21.32
CA MET A 100 27.30 -10.20 -21.43
C MET A 100 26.20 -9.21 -21.85
N GLU A 101 26.17 -8.01 -21.27
CA GLU A 101 25.19 -6.98 -21.63
C GLU A 101 25.42 -6.45 -23.06
N THR A 102 26.67 -6.34 -23.51
CA THR A 102 27.01 -5.99 -24.90
C THR A 102 26.46 -7.03 -25.89
N LEU A 103 26.61 -8.32 -25.59
CA LEU A 103 26.08 -9.40 -26.43
C LEU A 103 24.54 -9.46 -26.43
N ILE A 104 23.89 -9.21 -25.28
CA ILE A 104 22.43 -9.08 -25.19
C ILE A 104 21.95 -7.94 -26.07
N TYR A 105 22.61 -6.78 -25.99
CA TYR A 105 22.30 -5.60 -26.79
C TYR A 105 22.38 -5.89 -28.29
N ASN A 106 23.50 -6.49 -28.75
CA ASN A 106 23.69 -6.85 -30.16
C ASN A 106 22.60 -7.80 -30.67
N LEU A 107 22.19 -8.79 -29.87
CA LEU A 107 21.10 -9.72 -30.22
C LEU A 107 19.71 -9.06 -30.25
N VAL A 108 19.45 -8.08 -29.38
CA VAL A 108 18.15 -7.38 -29.32
C VAL A 108 17.97 -6.48 -30.53
N PHE A 109 19.01 -5.74 -30.89
CA PHE A 109 18.99 -4.75 -31.97
C PHE A 109 19.48 -5.27 -33.33
N GLU A 110 19.88 -6.54 -33.38
CA GLU A 110 20.33 -7.22 -34.61
C GLU A 110 21.60 -6.59 -35.21
N THR A 111 22.49 -6.10 -34.33
CA THR A 111 23.81 -5.53 -34.67
C THR A 111 24.85 -6.64 -34.67
N ASP A 112 25.66 -6.76 -35.73
CA ASP A 112 26.78 -7.70 -35.84
C ASP A 112 26.43 -9.15 -35.43
N LEU A 113 25.28 -9.65 -35.88
CA LEU A 113 24.70 -10.94 -35.47
C LEU A 113 25.64 -12.13 -35.71
N ALA A 114 26.39 -12.13 -36.82
CA ALA A 114 27.27 -13.25 -37.18
C ALA A 114 28.48 -13.35 -36.24
N GLU A 115 29.09 -12.22 -35.90
CA GLU A 115 30.23 -12.14 -34.99
C GLU A 115 29.79 -12.40 -33.55
N THR A 116 28.70 -11.77 -33.12
CA THR A 116 28.07 -11.96 -31.81
C THR A 116 27.70 -13.43 -31.58
N GLN A 117 27.13 -14.10 -32.59
CA GLN A 117 26.77 -15.51 -32.49
C GLN A 117 28.00 -16.43 -32.45
N ALA A 118 29.06 -16.11 -33.23
CA ALA A 118 30.31 -16.86 -33.21
C ALA A 118 31.00 -16.77 -31.84
N GLU A 119 31.04 -15.59 -31.22
CA GLU A 119 31.61 -15.39 -29.89
C GLU A 119 30.83 -16.12 -28.80
N ILE A 120 29.49 -16.09 -28.87
CA ILE A 120 28.63 -16.87 -27.96
C ILE A 120 28.93 -18.36 -28.07
N ASP A 121 29.12 -18.88 -29.29
CA ASP A 121 29.39 -20.30 -29.51
C ASP A 121 30.82 -20.69 -29.12
N GLU A 122 31.79 -19.79 -29.28
CA GLU A 122 33.15 -19.98 -28.76
C GLU A 122 33.17 -19.99 -27.23
N PHE A 123 32.44 -19.07 -26.58
CA PHE A 123 32.30 -19.02 -25.13
C PHE A 123 31.64 -20.30 -24.58
N LYS A 124 30.56 -20.78 -25.22
CA LYS A 124 29.93 -22.07 -24.88
C LYS A 124 30.91 -23.22 -24.96
N LYS A 125 31.72 -23.27 -26.01
CA LYS A 125 32.70 -24.35 -26.23
C LYS A 125 33.81 -24.32 -25.18
N ARG A 126 34.32 -23.12 -24.85
CA ARG A 126 35.42 -22.93 -23.90
C ARG A 126 35.01 -23.21 -22.45
N ASN A 127 33.75 -22.93 -22.09
CA ASN A 127 33.27 -23.01 -20.71
C ASN A 127 32.24 -24.13 -20.47
N ALA A 128 32.12 -25.12 -21.37
CA ALA A 128 31.08 -26.13 -21.34
C ALA A 128 30.96 -26.88 -19.99
N GLU A 129 32.08 -27.26 -19.39
CA GLU A 129 32.10 -27.97 -18.10
C GLU A 129 31.68 -27.07 -16.92
N ALA A 130 32.14 -25.82 -16.90
CA ALA A 130 31.78 -24.84 -15.88
C ALA A 130 30.29 -24.46 -15.98
N ILE A 131 29.78 -24.30 -17.20
CA ILE A 131 28.37 -23.99 -17.45
C ILE A 131 27.47 -25.12 -16.95
N GLU A 132 27.81 -26.39 -17.21
CA GLU A 132 27.03 -27.54 -16.75
C GLU A 132 27.09 -27.71 -15.22
N LYS A 133 28.25 -27.46 -14.61
CA LYS A 133 28.44 -27.50 -13.15
C LYS A 133 27.62 -26.41 -12.46
N ASN A 134 27.66 -25.17 -12.96
CA ASN A 134 26.90 -24.05 -12.41
C ASN A 134 25.39 -24.15 -12.69
N ARG A 135 24.96 -24.90 -13.71
CA ARG A 135 23.54 -25.20 -13.95
C ARG A 135 22.90 -26.06 -12.85
N LYS A 136 23.70 -26.84 -12.11
CA LYS A 136 23.26 -27.70 -11.00
C LYS A 136 23.41 -27.07 -9.61
N ARG A 137 24.19 -25.99 -9.49
CA ARG A 137 24.45 -25.27 -8.24
C ARG A 137 23.50 -24.07 -8.12
N LEU A 138 22.30 -24.31 -7.58
CA LEU A 138 21.34 -23.25 -7.27
C LEU A 138 21.88 -22.36 -6.15
N ASP A 139 21.80 -21.05 -6.34
CA ASP A 139 22.09 -20.02 -5.32
C ASP A 139 21.08 -20.07 -4.16
N GLU A 140 21.37 -19.51 -2.97
CA GLU A 140 20.39 -19.46 -1.86
C GLU A 140 19.10 -18.73 -2.27
N ASP A 141 19.23 -17.58 -2.95
CA ASP A 141 18.11 -16.84 -3.54
C ASP A 141 17.40 -17.61 -4.65
N GLN A 142 18.14 -18.38 -5.47
CA GLN A 142 17.54 -19.19 -6.53
C GLN A 142 16.86 -20.46 -5.99
N GLN A 143 17.36 -21.04 -4.89
CA GLN A 143 16.71 -22.12 -4.16
C GLN A 143 15.43 -21.60 -3.50
N TRP A 144 15.49 -20.40 -2.93
CA TRP A 144 14.34 -19.74 -2.34
C TRP A 144 13.25 -19.42 -3.38
N VAL A 145 13.64 -18.79 -4.50
CA VAL A 145 12.73 -18.49 -5.63
C VAL A 145 12.21 -19.79 -6.27
N ALA A 146 13.03 -20.82 -6.44
CA ALA A 146 12.58 -22.11 -6.99
C ALA A 146 11.66 -22.87 -6.03
N SER A 147 11.84 -22.74 -4.71
CA SER A 147 10.93 -23.29 -3.71
C SER A 147 9.58 -22.57 -3.75
N HIS A 148 9.58 -21.24 -3.80
CA HIS A 148 8.37 -20.43 -3.91
C HIS A 148 7.63 -20.66 -5.23
N LEU A 149 8.35 -20.74 -6.35
CA LEU A 149 7.75 -21.06 -7.66
C LEU A 149 7.17 -22.48 -7.70
N LYS A 150 7.83 -23.46 -7.06
CA LYS A 150 7.27 -24.81 -6.93
C LYS A 150 6.03 -24.82 -6.06
N GLU A 151 6.01 -24.09 -4.95
CA GLU A 151 4.83 -23.95 -4.09
C GLU A 151 3.68 -23.24 -4.83
N GLU A 152 3.97 -22.16 -5.55
CA GLU A 152 3.01 -21.47 -6.42
C GLU A 152 2.50 -22.37 -7.56
N GLU A 153 3.36 -23.14 -8.23
CA GLU A 153 2.95 -24.07 -9.29
C GLU A 153 2.11 -25.21 -8.72
N HIS A 154 2.45 -25.74 -7.54
CA HIS A 154 1.64 -26.73 -6.84
C HIS A 154 0.27 -26.16 -6.42
N MET A 155 0.23 -24.89 -6.01
CA MET A 155 -0.99 -24.17 -5.65
C MET A 155 -1.86 -23.87 -6.88
N LYS A 156 -1.27 -23.32 -7.96
CA LYS A 156 -1.95 -23.05 -9.24
C LYS A 156 -2.39 -24.32 -9.94
N HIS A 157 -1.61 -25.40 -9.84
CA HIS A 157 -2.00 -26.72 -10.34
C HIS A 157 -3.19 -27.24 -9.53
N ARG A 158 -3.17 -27.23 -8.19
CA ARG A 158 -4.35 -27.59 -7.36
C ARG A 158 -5.59 -26.79 -7.75
N LEU A 159 -5.46 -25.47 -7.95
CA LEU A 159 -6.57 -24.60 -8.31
C LEU A 159 -7.10 -24.88 -9.73
N ARG A 160 -6.22 -25.19 -10.69
CA ARG A 160 -6.61 -25.62 -12.05
C ARG A 160 -7.24 -27.00 -12.07
N THR A 161 -6.76 -27.94 -11.28
CA THR A 161 -7.34 -29.27 -11.18
C THR A 161 -8.72 -29.20 -10.53
N LEU A 162 -8.89 -28.38 -9.47
CA LEU A 162 -10.19 -28.11 -8.87
C LEU A 162 -11.16 -27.44 -9.86
N ARG A 163 -10.73 -26.39 -10.58
CA ARG A 163 -11.55 -25.76 -11.62
C ARG A 163 -11.90 -26.70 -12.79
N GLN A 164 -11.00 -27.61 -13.16
CA GLN A 164 -11.28 -28.61 -14.19
C GLN A 164 -12.17 -29.75 -13.67
N GLU A 165 -12.10 -30.08 -12.38
CA GLU A 165 -13.00 -31.01 -11.71
C GLU A 165 -14.40 -30.39 -11.57
N ASP A 166 -14.51 -29.12 -11.15
CA ASP A 166 -15.76 -28.35 -11.09
C ASP A 166 -16.37 -28.16 -12.49
N ALA A 167 -15.56 -27.86 -13.51
CA ALA A 167 -16.04 -27.73 -14.89
C ALA A 167 -16.52 -29.06 -15.48
N LYS A 168 -15.84 -30.19 -15.15
CA LYS A 168 -16.27 -31.54 -15.56
C LYS A 168 -17.47 -32.03 -14.76
N GLU A 169 -17.64 -31.63 -13.51
CA GLU A 169 -18.85 -31.88 -12.71
C GLU A 169 -20.03 -31.07 -13.26
N ASN A 170 -19.81 -29.80 -13.64
CA ASN A 170 -20.83 -28.97 -14.29
C ASN A 170 -21.23 -29.48 -15.69
N GLU A 171 -20.29 -29.94 -16.53
CA GLU A 171 -20.61 -30.53 -17.84
C GLU A 171 -21.33 -31.89 -17.72
N LYS A 172 -21.04 -32.69 -16.70
CA LYS A 172 -21.79 -33.94 -16.44
C LYS A 172 -23.18 -33.70 -15.87
N SER A 173 -23.38 -32.59 -15.14
CA SER A 173 -24.68 -32.22 -14.54
C SER A 173 -25.73 -31.75 -15.54
N THR A 174 -25.33 -31.37 -16.77
CA THR A 174 -26.22 -30.81 -17.80
C THR A 174 -26.61 -31.80 -18.91
N GLY A 175 -26.12 -33.03 -18.85
CA GLY A 175 -26.39 -34.08 -19.84
C GLY A 175 -27.78 -34.71 -19.73
N VAL A 176 -28.84 -33.95 -20.01
CA VAL A 176 -30.17 -34.50 -20.32
C VAL A 176 -30.33 -34.46 -21.83
N ASP A 177 -30.46 -35.62 -22.50
CA ASP A 177 -30.85 -35.68 -23.91
C ASP A 177 -32.38 -35.56 -23.99
N PRO A 178 -32.93 -34.36 -24.29
CA PRO A 178 -34.37 -34.13 -24.23
C PRO A 178 -35.11 -34.94 -25.30
N LYS A 179 -34.40 -35.39 -26.34
CA LYS A 179 -34.97 -36.14 -27.47
C LYS A 179 -35.35 -37.57 -27.06
N ALA A 180 -34.56 -38.21 -26.20
CA ALA A 180 -34.85 -39.57 -25.73
C ALA A 180 -36.12 -39.60 -24.85
N ILE A 181 -36.32 -38.58 -23.99
CA ILE A 181 -37.50 -38.45 -23.14
C ILE A 181 -38.75 -38.23 -24.00
N ILE A 182 -38.66 -37.38 -25.03
CA ILE A 182 -39.77 -37.12 -25.97
C ILE A 182 -40.14 -38.38 -26.77
N GLU A 183 -39.16 -39.20 -27.13
CA GLU A 183 -39.38 -40.42 -27.90
C GLU A 183 -40.01 -41.55 -27.06
N GLU A 184 -39.65 -41.66 -25.78
CA GLU A 184 -40.25 -42.60 -24.84
C GLU A 184 -41.69 -42.20 -24.44
N LEU A 185 -41.96 -40.89 -24.28
CA LEU A 185 -43.31 -40.35 -24.11
C LEU A 185 -44.22 -40.60 -25.32
N LYS A 186 -43.63 -40.67 -26.53
CA LYS A 186 -44.38 -40.86 -27.78
C LYS A 186 -44.74 -42.33 -28.04
N ASN A 187 -43.94 -43.28 -27.54
CA ASN A 187 -44.06 -44.70 -27.84
C ASN A 187 -44.67 -45.52 -26.68
N SER A 188 -44.71 -44.97 -25.48
CA SER A 188 -45.31 -45.60 -24.29
C SER A 188 -46.79 -45.23 -24.13
N LYS A 189 -47.59 -46.14 -23.53
CA LYS A 189 -48.97 -45.86 -23.08
C LYS A 189 -49.06 -45.49 -21.59
N ASP A 190 -47.91 -45.43 -20.91
CA ASP A 190 -47.82 -45.07 -19.49
C ASP A 190 -47.94 -43.55 -19.31
N ASP A 191 -48.51 -43.14 -18.19
CA ASP A 191 -48.69 -41.76 -17.77
C ASP A 191 -47.35 -41.02 -17.66
N ALA A 192 -47.31 -39.76 -18.15
CA ALA A 192 -46.07 -38.98 -18.28
C ALA A 192 -45.32 -38.83 -16.95
N GLU A 193 -46.04 -38.78 -15.84
CA GLU A 193 -45.48 -38.68 -14.48
C GLU A 193 -44.78 -39.98 -14.06
N SER A 194 -45.32 -41.14 -14.43
CA SER A 194 -44.71 -42.46 -14.19
C SER A 194 -43.38 -42.66 -14.93
N ILE A 195 -43.26 -42.09 -16.12
CA ILE A 195 -42.05 -42.15 -16.96
C ILE A 195 -40.98 -41.21 -16.39
N LEU A 196 -41.37 -39.98 -16.01
CA LEU A 196 -40.47 -39.01 -15.36
C LEU A 196 -39.98 -39.50 -14.00
N ASP A 197 -40.82 -40.16 -13.20
CA ASP A 197 -40.41 -40.72 -11.91
C ASP A 197 -39.51 -41.96 -12.04
N ARG A 198 -39.72 -42.79 -13.07
CA ARG A 198 -38.80 -43.89 -13.40
C ARG A 198 -37.41 -43.35 -13.77
N GLU A 199 -37.37 -42.24 -14.51
CA GLU A 199 -36.12 -41.64 -14.95
C GLU A 199 -35.42 -40.87 -13.82
N ARG A 200 -36.17 -40.17 -12.95
CA ARG A 200 -35.65 -39.58 -11.71
C ARG A 200 -35.07 -40.64 -10.78
N LYS A 201 -35.74 -41.78 -10.64
CA LYS A 201 -35.25 -42.88 -9.79
C LYS A 201 -33.96 -43.51 -10.34
N ARG A 202 -33.87 -43.72 -11.66
CA ARG A 202 -32.63 -44.14 -12.32
C ARG A 202 -31.51 -43.11 -12.16
N GLN A 203 -31.83 -41.81 -12.23
CA GLN A 203 -30.85 -40.75 -11.97
C GLN A 203 -30.31 -40.78 -10.54
N ILE A 204 -31.18 -40.97 -9.53
CA ILE A 204 -30.76 -41.03 -8.13
C ILE A 204 -29.89 -42.26 -7.86
N GLU A 205 -30.25 -43.43 -8.40
CA GLU A 205 -29.43 -44.65 -8.27
C GLU A 205 -28.06 -44.50 -8.95
N LYS A 206 -28.03 -43.90 -10.15
CA LYS A 206 -26.78 -43.66 -10.88
C LYS A 206 -25.87 -42.65 -10.16
N LEU A 207 -26.44 -41.56 -9.62
CA LEU A 207 -25.72 -40.59 -8.80
C LEU A 207 -25.17 -41.21 -7.51
N MET A 208 -25.93 -42.11 -6.85
CA MET A 208 -25.45 -42.82 -5.68
C MET A 208 -24.32 -43.82 -6.00
N GLN A 209 -24.40 -44.53 -7.13
CA GLN A 209 -23.32 -45.40 -7.60
C GLN A 209 -22.04 -44.62 -7.95
N GLU A 210 -22.16 -43.49 -8.64
CA GLU A 210 -21.02 -42.63 -9.01
C GLU A 210 -20.36 -42.02 -7.76
N LYS A 211 -21.14 -41.59 -6.76
CA LYS A 211 -20.60 -41.15 -5.46
C LYS A 211 -19.86 -42.27 -4.72
N ALA A 212 -20.41 -43.49 -4.70
CA ALA A 212 -19.78 -44.63 -4.04
C ALA A 212 -18.46 -45.07 -4.73
N GLU A 213 -18.40 -45.02 -6.07
CA GLU A 213 -17.17 -45.30 -6.82
C GLU A 213 -16.12 -44.19 -6.64
N ALA A 214 -16.52 -42.92 -6.62
CA ALA A 214 -15.63 -41.79 -6.34
C ALA A 214 -15.01 -41.88 -4.94
N GLU A 215 -15.78 -42.35 -3.95
CA GLU A 215 -15.30 -42.56 -2.59
C GLU A 215 -14.32 -43.74 -2.48
N LYS A 216 -14.58 -44.84 -3.20
CA LYS A 216 -13.64 -45.97 -3.34
C LYS A 216 -12.33 -45.55 -3.99
N GLU A 217 -12.37 -44.75 -5.06
CA GLU A 217 -11.16 -44.28 -5.75
C GLU A 217 -10.39 -43.25 -4.90
N LYS A 218 -11.07 -42.40 -4.11
CA LYS A 218 -10.43 -41.55 -3.09
C LYS A 218 -9.70 -42.37 -2.03
N ARG A 219 -10.29 -43.47 -1.55
CA ARG A 219 -9.63 -44.40 -0.61
C ARG A 219 -8.41 -45.06 -1.25
N ARG A 220 -8.52 -45.53 -2.50
CA ARG A 220 -7.42 -46.17 -3.23
C ARG A 220 -6.25 -45.19 -3.51
N LYS A 221 -6.55 -43.94 -3.86
CA LYS A 221 -5.54 -42.87 -4.02
C LYS A 221 -4.87 -42.50 -2.69
N LYS A 222 -5.62 -42.44 -1.58
CA LYS A 222 -5.05 -42.24 -0.23
C LYS A 222 -4.11 -43.38 0.17
N GLU A 223 -4.48 -44.62 -0.14
CA GLU A 223 -3.67 -45.81 0.17
C GLU A 223 -2.37 -45.85 -0.65
N VAL A 224 -2.43 -45.53 -1.96
CA VAL A 224 -1.25 -45.41 -2.82
C VAL A 224 -0.34 -44.27 -2.36
N MET A 225 -0.91 -43.12 -1.96
CA MET A 225 -0.15 -41.97 -1.47
C MET A 225 0.51 -42.27 -0.11
N PHE A 226 -0.17 -43.00 0.78
CA PHE A 226 0.38 -43.47 2.05
C PHE A 226 1.55 -44.44 1.82
N ARG A 227 1.39 -45.39 0.89
CA ARG A 227 2.44 -46.36 0.53
C ARG A 227 3.67 -45.69 -0.11
N LYS A 228 3.46 -44.66 -0.93
CA LYS A 228 4.54 -43.85 -1.53
C LYS A 228 5.30 -43.05 -0.47
N ARG A 229 4.58 -42.46 0.50
CA ARG A 229 5.16 -41.74 1.64
C ARG A 229 5.97 -42.66 2.57
N GLN A 230 5.51 -43.89 2.77
CA GLN A 230 6.23 -44.93 3.52
C GLN A 230 7.49 -45.41 2.78
N SER A 231 7.45 -45.52 1.45
CA SER A 231 8.61 -45.82 0.60
C SER A 231 9.65 -44.70 0.60
N GLU A 232 9.22 -43.43 0.67
CA GLU A 232 10.11 -42.27 0.72
C GLU A 232 10.78 -42.13 2.10
N GLN A 233 10.11 -42.53 3.19
CA GLN A 233 10.70 -42.59 4.54
C GLN A 233 11.68 -43.76 4.75
N MET A 234 11.51 -44.90 4.07
CA MET A 234 12.47 -46.02 4.16
C MET A 234 13.76 -45.82 3.33
N SER A 235 13.88 -44.74 2.55
CA SER A 235 15.07 -44.46 1.73
C SER A 235 16.16 -43.64 2.46
N PHE A 236 16.01 -43.37 3.76
CA PHE A 236 17.04 -42.71 4.58
C PHE A 236 17.68 -43.62 5.65
N SER A 237 17.57 -44.94 5.52
CA SER A 237 18.19 -45.89 6.45
C SER A 237 18.64 -47.19 5.77
N ALA A 238 19.59 -47.07 4.83
CA ALA A 238 20.45 -48.20 4.43
C ALA A 238 21.76 -47.68 3.83
N HIS A 239 22.79 -47.47 4.65
CA HIS A 239 24.17 -47.50 4.19
C HIS A 239 24.84 -48.76 4.73
N HIS A 240 25.16 -49.64 3.78
CA HIS A 240 25.90 -50.87 3.98
C HIS A 240 27.33 -50.52 4.44
N ARG A 241 27.79 -51.23 5.48
CA ARG A 241 29.15 -51.16 6.02
C ARG A 241 30.18 -51.54 4.95
N LEU A 242 31.22 -50.72 4.82
CA LEU A 242 32.55 -51.14 4.38
C LEU A 242 33.53 -50.86 5.54
N THR A 243 34.16 -51.93 6.00
CA THR A 243 35.14 -51.99 7.08
C THR A 243 36.40 -51.20 6.75
N GLY A 244 36.70 -50.18 7.56
CA GLY A 244 37.98 -49.46 7.62
C GLY A 244 38.40 -49.24 9.08
N GLN A 245 39.70 -49.21 9.34
CA GLN A 245 40.38 -49.41 10.65
C GLN A 245 39.82 -48.65 11.87
N LYS A 246 40.05 -49.24 13.07
CA LYS A 246 39.75 -48.65 14.38
C LYS A 246 40.37 -47.26 14.51
N TYR A 247 39.52 -46.25 14.67
CA TYR A 247 39.93 -44.94 15.16
C TYR A 247 40.24 -45.04 16.65
N THR A 248 41.48 -44.73 17.02
CA THR A 248 41.88 -44.54 18.42
C THR A 248 41.72 -43.06 18.74
N TYR A 249 40.78 -42.74 19.62
CA TYR A 249 40.55 -41.37 20.07
C TYR A 249 41.81 -40.82 20.76
N LYS A 250 42.33 -39.71 20.23
CA LYS A 250 43.19 -38.79 20.98
C LYS A 250 42.39 -37.52 21.20
N PRO A 251 42.14 -37.11 22.46
CA PRO A 251 41.47 -35.85 22.72
C PRO A 251 42.27 -34.69 22.13
N LEU A 252 41.53 -33.72 21.57
CA LEU A 252 42.09 -32.45 21.10
C LEU A 252 42.51 -31.62 22.31
N ASP A 253 43.80 -31.37 22.44
CA ASP A 253 44.34 -30.43 23.42
C ASP A 253 44.17 -29.02 22.85
N LEU A 254 43.12 -28.33 23.29
CA LEU A 254 42.86 -26.93 22.96
C LEU A 254 43.48 -26.06 24.06
N PRO A 255 44.60 -25.36 23.80
CA PRO A 255 45.13 -24.41 24.76
C PRO A 255 44.19 -23.19 24.77
N ILE A 256 43.27 -23.19 25.73
CA ILE A 256 42.43 -22.03 26.04
C ILE A 256 43.33 -21.02 26.75
N ASN A 257 43.72 -19.94 26.07
CA ASN A 257 44.37 -18.78 26.70
C ASN A 257 43.31 -17.91 27.40
N GLY A 258 42.70 -18.45 28.44
CA GLY A 258 41.75 -17.80 29.33
C GLY A 258 41.76 -18.47 30.71
N PRO A 259 41.29 -17.80 31.78
CA PRO A 259 41.25 -18.41 33.10
C PRO A 259 40.41 -19.70 33.08
N PRO A 260 40.78 -20.70 33.92
CA PRO A 260 40.14 -22.01 33.90
C PRO A 260 38.65 -21.92 34.27
N LEU A 261 37.86 -22.84 33.71
CA LEU A 261 36.44 -23.00 34.03
C LEU A 261 36.26 -23.24 35.54
N PRO A 262 35.38 -22.47 36.22
CA PRO A 262 35.13 -22.64 37.64
C PRO A 262 34.61 -24.04 37.97
N SER A 263 35.00 -24.54 39.12
CA SER A 263 34.57 -25.83 39.67
C SER A 263 33.10 -25.82 40.10
N LEU A 264 32.48 -27.01 40.20
CA LEU A 264 31.09 -27.15 40.67
C LEU A 264 30.88 -26.52 42.06
N GLU A 265 31.91 -26.53 42.90
CA GLU A 265 31.90 -25.93 44.25
C GLU A 265 31.95 -24.38 44.19
N GLU A 266 32.61 -23.79 43.19
CA GLU A 266 32.62 -22.33 42.95
C GLU A 266 31.31 -21.82 42.35
N ILE A 267 30.59 -22.67 41.61
CA ILE A 267 29.25 -22.41 41.08
C ILE A 267 28.22 -22.45 42.21
N GLU A 268 28.31 -23.42 43.12
CA GLU A 268 27.45 -23.48 44.32
C GLU A 268 27.71 -22.31 45.28
N ALA A 269 28.96 -21.85 45.41
CA ALA A 269 29.30 -20.66 46.21
C ALA A 269 28.84 -19.34 45.56
N SER A 270 28.73 -19.27 44.22
CA SER A 270 28.31 -18.07 43.45
C SER A 270 26.79 -17.91 43.32
N TYR A 271 26.02 -18.89 43.80
CA TYR A 271 24.54 -18.88 43.81
C TYR A 271 23.95 -17.61 44.44
N LEU A 272 24.50 -17.20 45.59
CA LEU A 272 24.07 -16.00 46.31
C LEU A 272 24.56 -14.70 45.67
N VAL A 273 25.58 -14.76 44.81
CA VAL A 273 26.16 -13.60 44.12
C VAL A 273 25.31 -13.23 42.90
N HIS A 274 24.87 -14.21 42.10
CA HIS A 274 24.00 -13.93 40.95
C HIS A 274 22.62 -13.40 41.34
N MET A 275 22.05 -13.87 42.45
CA MET A 275 20.78 -13.37 42.98
C MET A 275 20.92 -11.96 43.60
N LYS A 276 22.07 -11.65 44.22
CA LYS A 276 22.40 -10.30 44.74
C LYS A 276 22.80 -9.29 43.65
N ILE A 277 23.26 -9.71 42.48
CA ILE A 277 23.58 -8.83 41.35
C ILE A 277 22.34 -8.57 40.48
N ALA A 278 21.48 -9.57 40.29
CA ALA A 278 20.26 -9.42 39.49
C ALA A 278 19.23 -8.48 40.13
N SER A 279 19.03 -8.53 41.46
CA SER A 279 18.02 -7.69 42.12
C SER A 279 18.30 -6.18 41.98
N PRO A 280 19.52 -5.65 42.25
CA PRO A 280 19.84 -4.24 41.98
C PRO A 280 19.70 -3.85 40.51
N ALA A 281 20.07 -4.70 39.55
CA ALA A 281 19.92 -4.43 38.12
C ALA A 281 18.44 -4.40 37.68
N ILE A 282 17.60 -5.29 38.23
CA ILE A 282 16.15 -5.32 38.01
C ILE A 282 15.51 -4.06 38.62
N HIS A 283 15.87 -3.70 39.85
CA HIS A 283 15.40 -2.47 40.50
C HIS A 283 15.89 -1.22 39.76
N ALA A 284 17.12 -1.19 39.25
CA ALA A 284 17.63 -0.07 38.44
C ALA A 284 16.87 0.08 37.11
N LEU A 285 16.50 -1.04 36.47
CA LEU A 285 15.71 -1.05 35.24
C LEU A 285 14.27 -0.52 35.47
N TYR A 286 13.59 -0.99 36.51
CA TYR A 286 12.18 -0.63 36.77
C TYR A 286 12.02 0.69 37.55
N ASN A 287 13.03 1.13 38.32
CA ASN A 287 13.00 2.40 39.07
C ASN A 287 13.70 3.56 38.33
N GLY A 288 14.25 3.32 37.13
CA GLY A 288 14.74 4.37 36.23
C GLY A 288 16.07 5.05 36.60
N THR A 289 16.91 4.42 37.43
CA THR A 289 18.10 5.06 38.00
C THR A 289 19.42 4.81 37.25
N ASP A 290 19.54 3.77 36.41
CA ASP A 290 20.69 3.56 35.49
C ASP A 290 20.35 2.51 34.41
N THR A 291 20.02 2.94 33.19
CA THR A 291 19.31 2.08 32.21
C THR A 291 20.22 1.39 31.18
N GLY A 292 21.44 1.87 30.92
CA GLY A 292 22.29 1.31 29.85
C GLY A 292 22.93 -0.04 30.21
N GLN A 293 23.76 -0.05 31.25
CA GLN A 293 24.54 -1.24 31.63
C GLN A 293 23.67 -2.35 32.22
N ALA A 294 22.65 -1.98 33.01
CA ALA A 294 21.69 -2.94 33.56
C ALA A 294 20.89 -3.63 32.45
N GLN A 295 20.45 -2.90 31.42
CA GLN A 295 19.68 -3.47 30.31
C GLN A 295 20.53 -4.35 29.40
N GLU A 296 21.79 -3.97 29.11
CA GLU A 296 22.72 -4.84 28.39
C GLU A 296 22.98 -6.15 29.14
N TRP A 297 23.23 -6.07 30.45
CA TRP A 297 23.45 -7.25 31.27
C TRP A 297 22.21 -8.14 31.36
N LEU A 298 21.03 -7.56 31.59
CA LEU A 298 19.76 -8.31 31.65
C LEU A 298 19.41 -8.98 30.31
N ASN A 299 19.74 -8.34 29.19
CA ASN A 299 19.60 -8.94 27.85
C ASN A 299 20.58 -10.11 27.66
N SER A 300 21.84 -9.96 28.08
CA SER A 300 22.82 -11.05 28.07
C SER A 300 22.36 -12.23 28.94
N PHE A 301 21.89 -11.94 30.16
CA PHE A 301 21.33 -12.92 31.09
C PHE A 301 20.14 -13.66 30.47
N ARG A 302 19.17 -12.94 29.89
CA ARG A 302 17.97 -13.53 29.26
C ARG A 302 18.31 -14.51 28.13
N ASN A 303 19.38 -14.26 27.38
CA ASN A 303 19.85 -15.15 26.33
C ASN A 303 20.68 -16.33 26.86
N SER A 304 21.22 -16.26 28.08
CA SER A 304 22.04 -17.32 28.68
C SER A 304 21.24 -18.58 29.04
N VAL A 305 21.87 -19.75 29.03
CA VAL A 305 21.22 -21.03 29.43
C VAL A 305 20.87 -21.03 30.94
N HIS A 306 21.61 -20.29 31.75
CA HIS A 306 21.39 -20.18 33.20
C HIS A 306 20.05 -19.53 33.58
N ALA A 307 19.46 -18.74 32.67
CA ALA A 307 18.18 -18.08 32.90
C ALA A 307 17.04 -19.06 33.21
N TRP A 308 17.06 -20.28 32.66
CA TRP A 308 16.03 -21.29 32.91
C TRP A 308 15.93 -21.64 34.40
N THR A 309 17.05 -22.06 35.01
CA THR A 309 17.09 -22.49 36.41
C THR A 309 16.93 -21.33 37.38
N LEU A 310 17.56 -20.18 37.10
CA LEU A 310 17.53 -19.03 38.00
C LEU A 310 16.14 -18.37 38.04
N CYS A 311 15.46 -18.24 36.90
CA CYS A 311 14.10 -17.68 36.89
C CYS A 311 13.09 -18.60 37.60
N ASP A 312 13.22 -19.91 37.43
CA ASP A 312 12.38 -20.89 38.12
C ASP A 312 12.54 -20.82 39.66
N GLN A 313 13.76 -20.64 40.14
CA GLN A 313 14.04 -20.47 41.56
C GLN A 313 13.54 -19.13 42.12
N ILE A 314 13.69 -18.03 41.37
CA ILE A 314 13.15 -16.72 41.77
C ILE A 314 11.64 -16.84 41.98
N LEU A 315 10.93 -17.48 41.04
CA LEU A 315 9.49 -17.71 41.13
C LEU A 315 9.09 -18.69 42.25
N SER A 316 9.94 -19.66 42.57
CA SER A 316 9.71 -20.57 43.70
C SER A 316 9.80 -19.87 45.06
N GLN A 317 10.82 -19.01 45.21
CA GLN A 317 11.12 -18.32 46.47
C GLN A 317 10.20 -17.15 46.75
N ARG A 318 9.73 -16.44 45.70
CA ARG A 318 8.72 -15.36 45.79
C ARG A 318 9.11 -14.22 46.74
N LEU A 319 10.40 -13.93 46.84
CA LEU A 319 10.94 -12.94 47.79
C LEU A 319 10.80 -11.49 47.31
N ASP A 320 10.83 -11.25 46.00
CA ASP A 320 10.78 -9.92 45.39
C ASP A 320 9.77 -9.91 44.23
N PRO A 321 8.67 -9.13 44.31
CA PRO A 321 7.65 -9.06 43.26
C PRO A 321 8.17 -8.61 41.89
N LEU A 322 9.09 -7.65 41.84
CA LEU A 322 9.67 -7.16 40.57
C LEU A 322 10.58 -8.21 39.95
N ALA A 323 11.35 -8.93 40.77
CA ALA A 323 12.15 -10.06 40.31
C ALA A 323 11.26 -11.21 39.79
N CYS A 324 10.13 -11.47 40.44
CA CYS A 324 9.16 -12.48 39.98
C CYS A 324 8.56 -12.09 38.63
N TYR A 325 8.18 -10.82 38.44
CA TYR A 325 7.73 -10.32 37.14
C TYR A 325 8.81 -10.49 36.05
N PHE A 326 10.05 -10.05 36.31
CA PHE A 326 11.15 -10.23 35.38
C PHE A 326 11.43 -11.71 35.05
N ALA A 327 11.40 -12.58 36.06
CA ALA A 327 11.59 -14.02 35.90
C ALA A 327 10.50 -14.66 35.04
N SER A 328 9.23 -14.33 35.29
CA SER A 328 8.10 -14.82 34.48
C SER A 328 8.18 -14.35 33.02
N GLN A 329 8.52 -13.08 32.78
CA GLN A 329 8.73 -12.54 31.43
C GLN A 329 9.91 -13.22 30.73
N THR A 330 10.99 -13.50 31.46
CA THR A 330 12.18 -14.17 30.94
C THR A 330 11.89 -15.63 30.57
N LEU A 331 11.11 -16.35 31.40
CA LEU A 331 10.64 -17.70 31.07
C LEU A 331 9.75 -17.71 29.83
N LYS A 332 8.79 -16.77 29.69
CA LYS A 332 7.99 -16.63 28.45
C LYS A 332 8.92 -16.46 27.25
N PHE A 333 9.86 -15.51 27.30
CA PHE A 333 10.80 -15.27 26.22
C PHE A 333 11.62 -16.52 25.86
N LYS A 334 12.13 -17.22 26.87
CA LYS A 334 12.90 -18.46 26.72
C LYS A 334 12.07 -19.57 26.07
N ILE A 335 10.83 -19.76 26.49
CA ILE A 335 9.90 -20.72 25.87
C ILE A 335 9.60 -20.33 24.43
N SER A 336 9.30 -19.06 24.16
CA SER A 336 8.93 -18.59 22.81
C SER A 336 10.09 -18.67 21.79
N LYS A 337 11.33 -18.40 22.21
CA LYS A 337 12.49 -18.26 21.30
C LYS A 337 13.52 -19.38 21.40
N HIS A 338 13.66 -19.99 22.57
CA HIS A 338 14.81 -20.82 22.95
C HIS A 338 14.42 -22.20 23.54
N LEU A 339 13.18 -22.68 23.33
CA LEU A 339 12.72 -23.96 23.90
C LEU A 339 13.63 -25.16 23.55
N LYS A 340 14.28 -25.13 22.38
CA LYS A 340 15.22 -26.16 21.92
C LYS A 340 16.51 -26.26 22.73
N GLU A 341 16.80 -25.30 23.60
CA GLU A 341 17.92 -25.40 24.56
C GLU A 341 17.67 -26.47 25.62
N LEU A 342 16.40 -26.79 25.90
CA LEU A 342 16.00 -27.84 26.81
C LEU A 342 15.76 -29.16 26.04
N PRO A 343 16.26 -30.30 26.55
CA PRO A 343 15.89 -31.60 26.00
C PRO A 343 14.40 -31.88 26.21
N GLU A 344 13.77 -32.64 25.32
CA GLU A 344 12.32 -32.91 25.36
C GLU A 344 11.87 -33.59 26.68
N GLU A 345 12.77 -34.35 27.33
CA GLU A 345 12.55 -34.96 28.64
C GLU A 345 12.27 -33.93 29.76
N ASN A 346 12.77 -32.70 29.59
CA ASN A 346 12.59 -31.62 30.56
C ASN A 346 11.32 -30.78 30.30
N TYR A 347 10.56 -31.04 29.23
CA TYR A 347 9.31 -30.31 28.96
C TYR A 347 8.21 -30.61 29.97
N PRO A 348 7.94 -31.87 30.38
CA PRO A 348 6.94 -32.15 31.43
C PRO A 348 7.29 -31.52 32.80
N PRO A 349 8.53 -31.62 33.32
CA PRO A 349 8.91 -30.92 34.55
C PRO A 349 8.76 -29.39 34.46
N LEU A 350 9.12 -28.78 33.33
CA LEU A 350 8.92 -27.35 33.09
C LEU A 350 7.43 -26.98 33.15
N ARG A 351 6.57 -27.79 32.53
CA ARG A 351 5.11 -27.62 32.57
C ARG A 351 4.59 -27.68 34.01
N GLU A 352 4.99 -28.68 34.79
CA GLU A 352 4.58 -28.80 36.19
C GLU A 352 5.04 -27.60 37.01
N SER A 353 6.27 -27.12 36.78
CA SER A 353 6.78 -25.94 37.46
C SER A 353 5.98 -24.67 37.15
N LEU A 354 5.67 -24.42 35.87
CA LEU A 354 4.85 -23.28 35.46
C LEU A 354 3.44 -23.31 36.07
N ILE A 355 2.79 -24.49 36.08
CA ILE A 355 1.47 -24.67 36.72
C ILE A 355 1.56 -24.40 38.22
N ASN A 356 2.61 -24.90 38.88
CA ASN A 356 2.83 -24.66 40.31
C ASN A 356 3.03 -23.17 40.61
N HIS A 357 3.87 -22.47 39.84
CA HIS A 357 4.06 -21.02 39.97
C HIS A 357 2.72 -20.28 39.79
N LEU A 358 1.97 -20.60 38.74
CA LEU A 358 0.67 -19.98 38.46
C LEU A 358 -0.34 -20.23 39.60
N SER A 359 -0.32 -21.43 40.19
CA SER A 359 -1.16 -21.76 41.34
C SER A 359 -0.85 -20.93 42.59
N PHE A 360 0.32 -20.31 42.71
CA PHE A 360 0.60 -19.42 43.83
C PHE A 360 0.25 -17.96 43.53
N PHE A 361 0.63 -17.45 42.34
CA PHE A 361 0.37 -16.06 41.97
C PHE A 361 -1.10 -15.80 41.59
N GLY A 362 -1.77 -16.78 40.99
CA GLY A 362 -3.17 -16.64 40.52
C GLY A 362 -4.23 -16.61 41.62
N ALA A 363 -3.86 -16.65 42.91
CA ALA A 363 -4.78 -16.58 44.06
C ALA A 363 -4.90 -15.15 44.62
N ALA A 364 -3.98 -14.26 44.27
CA ALA A 364 -3.85 -12.94 44.86
C ALA A 364 -4.58 -11.90 43.99
N SER A 365 -5.87 -11.70 44.23
CA SER A 365 -6.74 -10.83 43.41
C SER A 365 -6.49 -9.32 43.52
N HIS A 366 -5.57 -8.87 44.38
CA HIS A 366 -5.39 -7.44 44.72
C HIS A 366 -3.95 -6.92 44.61
N ASP A 367 -3.01 -7.72 44.12
CA ASP A 367 -1.61 -7.28 43.92
C ASP A 367 -1.31 -7.15 42.41
N GLN A 368 -1.09 -5.91 41.96
CA GLN A 368 -0.79 -5.57 40.57
C GLN A 368 0.45 -6.30 40.04
N HIS A 369 1.47 -6.49 40.88
CA HIS A 369 2.69 -7.21 40.47
C HIS A 369 2.41 -8.70 40.34
N ALA A 370 1.68 -9.29 41.28
CA ALA A 370 1.26 -10.68 41.21
C ALA A 370 0.37 -10.95 39.99
N GLU A 371 -0.53 -10.02 39.63
CA GLU A 371 -1.37 -10.12 38.44
C GLU A 371 -0.55 -10.02 37.14
N ALA A 372 0.41 -9.09 37.08
CA ALA A 372 1.33 -8.98 35.95
C ALA A 372 2.18 -10.25 35.79
N THR A 373 2.71 -10.79 36.88
CA THR A 373 3.43 -12.08 36.91
C THR A 373 2.52 -13.22 36.47
N SER A 374 1.28 -13.29 36.97
CA SER A 374 0.30 -14.30 36.58
C SER A 374 0.02 -14.26 35.08
N THR A 375 -0.12 -13.06 34.50
CA THR A 375 -0.35 -12.89 33.05
C THR A 375 0.84 -13.40 32.23
N GLN A 376 2.08 -13.09 32.64
CA GLN A 376 3.28 -13.61 31.97
C GLN A 376 3.39 -15.14 32.08
N LEU A 377 3.00 -15.72 33.22
CA LEU A 377 2.96 -17.17 33.40
C LEU A 377 1.87 -17.83 32.54
N CYS A 378 0.68 -17.23 32.42
CA CYS A 378 -0.37 -17.69 31.49
C CYS A 378 0.15 -17.71 30.04
N LEU A 379 0.82 -16.65 29.60
CA LEU A 379 1.44 -16.57 28.27
C LEU A 379 2.51 -17.64 28.09
N ALA A 380 3.39 -17.84 29.07
CA ALA A 380 4.42 -18.88 29.04
C ALA A 380 3.82 -20.30 28.92
N ILE A 381 2.71 -20.56 29.61
CA ILE A 381 1.96 -21.83 29.54
C ILE A 381 1.35 -22.02 28.15
N ALA A 382 0.72 -20.98 27.60
CA ALA A 382 0.15 -21.02 26.25
C ALA A 382 1.23 -21.25 25.19
N ASP A 383 2.33 -20.52 25.24
CA ASP A 383 3.49 -20.66 24.34
C ASP A 383 4.07 -22.08 24.38
N LEU A 384 4.20 -22.65 25.59
CA LEU A 384 4.70 -24.01 25.76
C LEU A 384 3.72 -25.03 25.15
N TYR A 385 2.42 -24.89 25.41
CA TYR A 385 1.41 -25.80 24.87
C TYR A 385 1.38 -25.81 23.34
N ILE A 386 1.36 -24.62 22.75
CA ILE A 386 1.27 -24.45 21.30
C ILE A 386 2.49 -25.08 20.62
N GLN A 387 3.67 -24.96 21.21
CA GLN A 387 4.93 -25.48 20.66
C GLN A 387 5.12 -26.99 20.82
N VAL A 388 4.52 -27.64 21.84
CA VAL A 388 4.74 -29.06 22.16
C VAL A 388 3.60 -29.93 21.60
N PRO A 389 3.78 -30.60 20.43
CA PRO A 389 2.67 -31.24 19.73
C PRO A 389 2.15 -32.53 20.38
N GLN A 390 2.93 -33.14 21.28
CA GLN A 390 2.53 -34.38 21.96
C GLN A 390 1.44 -34.13 23.01
N TRP A 391 1.25 -32.88 23.44
CA TRP A 391 0.21 -32.52 24.39
C TRP A 391 -1.06 -32.12 23.63
N ASN A 392 -2.14 -32.84 23.92
CA ASN A 392 -3.48 -32.61 23.36
C ASN A 392 -4.45 -32.40 24.52
N ASN A 393 -5.52 -31.63 24.29
CA ASN A 393 -6.58 -31.37 25.27
C ASN A 393 -6.13 -30.75 26.61
N TRP A 394 -4.94 -30.13 26.67
CA TRP A 394 -4.43 -29.57 27.92
C TRP A 394 -5.31 -28.43 28.44
N ILE A 395 -5.99 -27.71 27.55
CA ILE A 395 -6.91 -26.61 27.91
C ILE A 395 -8.06 -27.11 28.80
N ALA A 396 -8.68 -28.25 28.44
CA ALA A 396 -9.74 -28.85 29.22
C ALA A 396 -9.22 -29.36 30.58
N ASP A 397 -8.02 -29.94 30.61
CA ASP A 397 -7.38 -30.41 31.84
C ASP A 397 -7.09 -29.24 32.79
N LEU A 398 -6.56 -28.12 32.28
CA LEU A 398 -6.28 -26.92 33.08
C LEU A 398 -7.56 -26.31 33.66
N LEU A 399 -8.62 -26.23 32.84
CA LEU A 399 -9.94 -25.78 33.28
C LEU A 399 -10.45 -26.62 34.45
N ASN A 400 -10.44 -27.94 34.32
CA ASN A 400 -10.90 -28.86 35.37
C ASN A 400 -10.01 -28.79 36.62
N GLN A 401 -8.70 -28.71 36.44
CA GLN A 401 -7.73 -28.65 37.54
C GLN A 401 -7.91 -27.39 38.38
N PHE A 402 -8.00 -26.21 37.76
CA PHE A 402 -8.09 -24.96 38.51
C PHE A 402 -9.50 -24.65 39.03
N THR A 403 -10.55 -25.15 38.37
CA THR A 403 -11.93 -25.03 38.88
C THR A 403 -12.17 -25.90 40.12
N SER A 404 -11.43 -27.01 40.28
CA SER A 404 -11.54 -27.92 41.42
C SER A 404 -10.67 -27.56 42.63
N GLN A 405 -9.73 -26.61 42.49
CA GLN A 405 -8.87 -26.16 43.58
C GLN A 405 -9.60 -25.20 44.55
N GLN A 406 -9.14 -25.13 45.79
CA GLN A 406 -9.70 -24.22 46.80
C GLN A 406 -9.21 -22.77 46.58
N GLY A 407 -10.14 -21.81 46.66
CA GLY A 407 -9.90 -20.36 46.52
C GLY A 407 -10.48 -19.76 45.22
N ASP A 408 -10.75 -18.45 45.21
CA ASP A 408 -11.23 -17.77 43.99
C ASP A 408 -10.08 -17.60 43.00
N ARG A 409 -10.17 -18.30 41.86
CA ARG A 409 -9.20 -18.30 40.76
C ARG A 409 -9.75 -17.73 39.47
N THR A 410 -10.93 -17.11 39.54
CA THR A 410 -11.71 -16.72 38.37
C THR A 410 -10.92 -15.78 37.46
N SER A 411 -10.30 -14.76 38.02
CA SER A 411 -9.50 -13.77 37.26
C SER A 411 -8.34 -14.42 36.50
N MET A 412 -7.56 -15.28 37.17
CA MET A 412 -6.45 -16.00 36.54
C MET A 412 -6.94 -16.95 35.45
N LEU A 413 -8.04 -17.67 35.70
CA LEU A 413 -8.63 -18.59 34.71
C LEU A 413 -9.09 -17.84 33.46
N LEU A 414 -9.73 -16.68 33.61
CA LEU A 414 -10.13 -15.85 32.46
C LEU A 414 -8.91 -15.37 31.67
N THR A 415 -7.83 -14.95 32.34
CA THR A 415 -6.57 -14.58 31.67
C THR A 415 -5.96 -15.77 30.94
N LEU A 416 -5.90 -16.95 31.58
CA LEU A 416 -5.36 -18.17 30.98
C LEU A 416 -6.15 -18.59 29.75
N LEU A 417 -7.48 -18.52 29.81
CA LEU A 417 -8.35 -18.84 28.68
C LEU A 417 -8.19 -17.85 27.54
N ARG A 418 -8.06 -16.55 27.84
CA ARG A 418 -7.87 -15.50 26.84
C ARG A 418 -6.56 -15.67 26.06
N VAL A 419 -5.45 -15.97 26.74
CA VAL A 419 -4.14 -16.00 26.08
C VAL A 419 -3.97 -17.16 25.09
N PHE A 420 -4.71 -18.27 25.25
CA PHE A 420 -4.62 -19.40 24.33
C PHE A 420 -4.94 -19.02 22.87
N PRO A 421 -6.10 -18.41 22.55
CA PRO A 421 -6.39 -17.94 21.20
C PRO A 421 -5.49 -16.78 20.76
N GLU A 422 -5.09 -15.87 21.65
CA GLU A 422 -4.21 -14.72 21.32
C GLU A 422 -2.83 -15.19 20.81
N GLU A 423 -2.18 -16.13 21.49
CA GLU A 423 -0.80 -16.52 21.19
C GLU A 423 -0.64 -17.41 19.94
N ILE A 424 -1.73 -17.96 19.37
CA ILE A 424 -1.65 -18.88 18.20
C ILE A 424 -0.94 -18.23 17.01
N ASN A 425 -1.20 -16.94 16.80
CA ASN A 425 -0.65 -16.21 15.66
C ASN A 425 0.78 -15.70 15.94
N GLU A 426 1.10 -15.43 17.21
CA GLU A 426 2.39 -14.91 17.68
C GLU A 426 3.48 -15.98 17.78
N VAL A 427 3.11 -17.20 18.19
CA VAL A 427 4.06 -18.30 18.37
C VAL A 427 4.56 -18.82 17.01
N LYS A 428 5.87 -19.06 16.92
CA LYS A 428 6.55 -19.57 15.71
C LYS A 428 6.30 -21.07 15.47
N VAL A 429 5.05 -21.44 15.25
CA VAL A 429 4.63 -22.78 14.81
C VAL A 429 4.10 -22.76 13.38
N GLY A 430 4.26 -23.87 12.65
CA GLY A 430 3.74 -24.01 11.29
C GLY A 430 2.21 -24.12 11.23
N GLU A 431 1.62 -23.80 10.07
CA GLU A 431 0.16 -23.69 9.90
C GLU A 431 -0.61 -24.97 10.28
N ASN A 432 -0.02 -26.16 10.06
CA ASN A 432 -0.64 -27.43 10.48
C ASN A 432 -0.88 -27.49 11.99
N ARG A 433 0.09 -27.03 12.81
CA ARG A 433 -0.04 -27.01 14.27
C ARG A 433 -1.01 -25.90 14.70
N ARG A 434 -0.96 -24.72 14.07
CA ARG A 434 -1.94 -23.64 14.32
C ARG A 434 -3.36 -24.13 14.11
N LYS A 435 -3.61 -24.82 13.00
CA LYS A 435 -4.91 -25.41 12.69
C LYS A 435 -5.36 -26.42 13.74
N GLN A 436 -4.46 -27.32 14.16
CA GLN A 436 -4.76 -28.30 15.21
C GLN A 436 -5.18 -27.61 16.52
N ILE A 437 -4.44 -26.59 16.97
CA ILE A 437 -4.78 -25.85 18.20
C ILE A 437 -6.11 -25.10 18.06
N ARG A 438 -6.39 -24.48 16.91
CA ARG A 438 -7.67 -23.83 16.63
C ARG A 438 -8.84 -24.81 16.68
N GLU A 439 -8.68 -26.02 16.14
CA GLU A 439 -9.67 -27.10 16.21
C GLU A 439 -9.89 -27.56 17.66
N GLU A 440 -8.82 -27.75 18.44
CA GLU A 440 -8.91 -28.12 19.87
C GLU A 440 -9.61 -27.05 20.72
N LEU A 441 -9.33 -25.77 20.46
CA LEU A 441 -10.03 -24.65 21.11
C LEU A 441 -11.51 -24.63 20.75
N ALA A 442 -11.85 -24.86 19.48
CA ALA A 442 -13.24 -24.90 19.03
C ALA A 442 -14.03 -26.05 19.69
N VAL A 443 -13.40 -27.23 19.87
CA VAL A 443 -14.02 -28.37 20.57
C VAL A 443 -14.31 -28.04 22.04
N ASN A 444 -13.44 -27.27 22.70
CA ASN A 444 -13.60 -26.91 24.11
C ASN A 444 -14.45 -25.64 24.33
N ALA A 445 -14.88 -24.96 23.27
CA ALA A 445 -15.54 -23.66 23.35
C ALA A 445 -16.87 -23.70 24.12
N SER A 446 -17.67 -24.76 23.98
CA SER A 446 -18.95 -24.88 24.69
C SER A 446 -18.76 -24.88 26.21
N SER A 447 -17.73 -25.57 26.72
CA SER A 447 -17.39 -25.58 28.15
C SER A 447 -16.90 -24.21 28.62
N VAL A 448 -16.12 -23.51 27.78
CA VAL A 448 -15.66 -22.15 28.07
C VAL A 448 -16.85 -21.18 28.11
N PHE A 449 -17.76 -21.23 27.14
CA PHE A 449 -18.95 -20.36 27.12
C PHE A 449 -19.88 -20.60 28.30
N LEU A 450 -20.05 -21.85 28.72
CA LEU A 450 -20.80 -22.18 29.94
C LEU A 450 -20.14 -21.56 31.18
N TYR A 451 -18.81 -21.68 31.29
CA TYR A 451 -18.05 -21.05 32.37
C TYR A 451 -18.16 -19.52 32.35
N LEU A 452 -17.98 -18.88 31.19
CA LEU A 452 -18.14 -17.43 31.03
C LEU A 452 -19.55 -16.95 31.42
N THR A 453 -20.58 -17.71 31.03
CA THR A 453 -21.97 -17.41 31.39
C THR A 453 -22.19 -17.51 32.91
N HIS A 454 -21.62 -18.53 33.56
CA HIS A 454 -21.67 -18.67 35.01
C HIS A 454 -20.97 -17.51 35.72
N VAL A 455 -19.75 -17.14 35.28
CA VAL A 455 -19.02 -15.99 35.85
C VAL A 455 -19.81 -14.70 35.68
N LEU A 456 -20.45 -14.49 34.53
CA LEU A 456 -21.27 -13.30 34.28
C LEU A 456 -22.51 -13.23 35.18
N GLN A 457 -23.17 -14.37 35.43
CA GLN A 457 -24.34 -14.43 36.33
C GLN A 457 -23.97 -14.17 37.80
N HIS A 458 -22.82 -14.65 38.26
CA HIS A 458 -22.36 -14.45 39.63
C HIS A 458 -21.60 -13.12 39.85
N GLY A 459 -21.09 -12.51 38.78
CA GLY A 459 -20.26 -11.30 38.79
C GLY A 459 -20.98 -10.00 38.42
N GLN A 460 -22.32 -9.97 38.39
CA GLN A 460 -23.11 -8.83 37.84
C GLN A 460 -22.77 -7.45 38.42
N ASN A 461 -22.27 -7.38 39.66
CA ASN A 461 -21.91 -6.12 40.33
C ASN A 461 -20.42 -5.74 40.20
N ASN A 462 -19.60 -6.55 39.53
CA ASN A 462 -18.17 -6.30 39.38
C ASN A 462 -17.81 -6.04 37.91
N ALA A 463 -17.72 -4.75 37.56
CA ALA A 463 -17.43 -4.31 36.19
C ALA A 463 -16.08 -4.82 35.65
N ASP A 464 -15.04 -4.96 36.50
CA ASP A 464 -13.74 -5.50 36.08
C ASP A 464 -13.86 -6.99 35.69
N MET A 465 -14.65 -7.76 36.46
CA MET A 465 -14.90 -9.17 36.15
C MET A 465 -15.68 -9.33 34.84
N LEU A 466 -16.72 -8.52 34.64
CA LEU A 466 -17.50 -8.51 33.39
C LEU A 466 -16.61 -8.15 32.19
N LYS A 467 -15.73 -7.14 32.35
CA LYS A 467 -14.75 -6.76 31.34
C LYS A 467 -13.85 -7.93 30.97
N ARG A 468 -13.30 -8.66 31.95
CA ARG A 468 -12.46 -9.85 31.70
C ARG A 468 -13.21 -10.96 30.95
N VAL A 469 -14.49 -11.18 31.27
CA VAL A 469 -15.35 -12.12 30.54
C VAL A 469 -15.49 -11.72 29.08
N PHE A 470 -15.77 -10.45 28.80
CA PHE A 470 -15.94 -9.95 27.43
C PHE A 470 -14.63 -9.99 26.63
N VAL A 471 -13.51 -9.58 27.22
CA VAL A 471 -12.21 -9.66 26.54
C VAL A 471 -11.84 -11.11 26.23
N CYS A 472 -12.08 -12.05 27.15
CA CYS A 472 -11.88 -13.48 26.89
C CYS A 472 -12.76 -13.98 25.74
N LEU A 473 -14.04 -13.60 25.73
CA LEU A 473 -14.98 -14.00 24.68
C LEU A 473 -14.57 -13.45 23.31
N SER A 474 -14.15 -12.18 23.25
CA SER A 474 -13.67 -11.54 22.01
C SER A 474 -12.48 -12.30 21.42
N ALA A 475 -11.52 -12.72 22.26
CA ALA A 475 -10.38 -13.53 21.82
C ALA A 475 -10.79 -14.90 21.26
N TYR A 476 -11.80 -15.57 21.84
CA TYR A 476 -12.33 -16.83 21.28
C TYR A 476 -13.03 -16.63 19.94
N LEU A 477 -13.76 -15.53 19.76
CA LEU A 477 -14.46 -15.23 18.51
C LEU A 477 -13.50 -15.02 17.34
N GLN A 478 -12.25 -14.61 17.57
CA GLN A 478 -11.21 -14.51 16.53
C GLN A 478 -10.79 -15.88 15.95
N ASN A 479 -11.19 -17.00 16.55
CA ASN A 479 -10.91 -18.33 16.02
C ASN A 479 -11.87 -18.68 14.85
N PRO A 480 -11.36 -18.84 13.61
CA PRO A 480 -12.20 -19.11 12.43
C PRO A 480 -12.87 -20.49 12.43
N VAL A 481 -12.42 -21.42 13.29
CA VAL A 481 -12.99 -22.79 13.38
C VAL A 481 -14.15 -22.86 14.38
N LEU A 482 -14.32 -21.83 15.21
CA LEU A 482 -15.36 -21.77 16.24
C LEU A 482 -16.76 -21.72 15.60
N SER A 483 -17.65 -22.63 16.02
CA SER A 483 -19.09 -22.54 15.73
C SER A 483 -19.73 -21.43 16.56
N THR A 484 -20.62 -20.66 15.93
CA THR A 484 -21.29 -19.51 16.56
C THR A 484 -22.78 -19.73 16.80
N ASP A 485 -23.34 -20.88 16.42
CA ASP A 485 -24.78 -21.16 16.53
C ASP A 485 -25.28 -21.10 17.99
N ASP A 486 -24.54 -21.75 18.90
CA ASP A 486 -24.86 -21.73 20.33
C ASP A 486 -24.72 -20.31 20.91
N PHE A 487 -23.73 -19.55 20.44
CA PHE A 487 -23.51 -18.17 20.88
C PHE A 487 -24.64 -17.24 20.40
N ALA A 488 -25.10 -17.40 19.16
CA ALA A 488 -26.14 -16.57 18.54
C ALA A 488 -27.48 -16.57 19.30
N THR A 489 -27.77 -17.67 20.01
CA THR A 489 -28.98 -17.87 20.80
C THR A 489 -28.73 -17.82 22.32
N SER A 490 -27.48 -17.56 22.73
CA SER A 490 -27.09 -17.60 24.14
C SER A 490 -27.60 -16.40 24.94
N PRO A 491 -27.88 -16.58 26.24
CA PRO A 491 -28.09 -15.45 27.17
C PRO A 491 -26.86 -14.54 27.30
N LEU A 492 -25.67 -15.05 26.98
CA LEU A 492 -24.41 -14.31 27.02
C LEU A 492 -24.44 -13.15 26.01
N LEU A 493 -24.86 -13.42 24.76
CA LEU A 493 -25.02 -12.38 23.73
C LEU A 493 -26.03 -11.30 24.15
N MET A 494 -27.18 -11.72 24.69
CA MET A 494 -28.20 -10.77 25.16
C MET A 494 -27.71 -9.91 26.32
N SER A 495 -26.88 -10.46 27.21
CA SER A 495 -26.29 -9.71 28.33
C SER A 495 -25.31 -8.64 27.83
N ILE A 496 -24.55 -8.92 26.76
CA ILE A 496 -23.64 -7.94 26.13
C ILE A 496 -24.42 -6.77 25.56
N PHE A 497 -25.51 -7.02 24.82
CA PHE A 497 -26.37 -5.95 24.30
C PHE A 497 -27.07 -5.16 25.41
N HIS A 498 -27.43 -5.80 26.52
CA HIS A 498 -27.97 -5.10 27.69
C HIS A 498 -26.94 -4.13 28.29
N VAL A 499 -25.67 -4.54 28.42
CA VAL A 499 -24.59 -3.67 28.91
C VAL A 499 -24.40 -2.46 27.99
N VAL A 500 -24.32 -2.70 26.67
CA VAL A 500 -24.15 -1.62 25.69
C VAL A 500 -25.34 -0.65 25.70
N GLY A 501 -26.57 -1.17 25.76
CA GLY A 501 -27.78 -0.33 25.77
C GLY A 501 -28.03 0.46 27.06
N THR A 502 -27.28 0.19 28.14
CA THR A 502 -27.48 0.82 29.45
C THR A 502 -26.66 2.11 29.57
N PRO A 503 -27.28 3.27 29.88
CA PRO A 503 -26.61 4.58 29.82
C PRO A 503 -25.51 4.76 30.89
N ASP A 504 -25.70 4.24 32.11
CA ASP A 504 -24.82 4.50 33.26
C ASP A 504 -23.64 3.51 33.39
N VAL A 505 -23.32 2.77 32.32
CA VAL A 505 -22.21 1.82 32.31
C VAL A 505 -20.86 2.53 32.13
N LEU A 506 -19.83 2.05 32.85
CA LEU A 506 -18.44 2.51 32.72
C LEU A 506 -17.95 2.38 31.27
N SER A 507 -17.32 3.43 30.73
CA SER A 507 -16.84 3.46 29.33
C SER A 507 -15.95 2.27 28.98
N SER A 508 -15.06 1.84 29.88
CA SER A 508 -14.18 0.69 29.65
C SER A 508 -14.88 -0.67 29.61
N LEU A 509 -16.06 -0.78 30.24
CA LEU A 509 -16.91 -1.98 30.14
C LEU A 509 -17.76 -1.94 28.87
N HIS A 510 -18.28 -0.77 28.51
CA HIS A 510 -18.99 -0.53 27.26
C HIS A 510 -18.10 -0.82 26.04
N GLU A 511 -16.84 -0.36 26.06
CA GLU A 511 -15.82 -0.64 25.05
C GLU A 511 -15.58 -2.15 24.90
N ALA A 512 -15.32 -2.87 26.01
CA ALA A 512 -15.10 -4.32 25.96
C ALA A 512 -16.31 -5.10 25.44
N ALA A 513 -17.53 -4.66 25.77
CA ALA A 513 -18.77 -5.24 25.23
C ALA A 513 -18.91 -4.97 23.73
N SER A 514 -18.56 -3.76 23.28
CA SER A 514 -18.58 -3.36 21.87
C SER A 514 -17.54 -4.14 21.05
N ASP A 515 -16.35 -4.39 21.60
CA ASP A 515 -15.31 -5.22 20.96
C ASP A 515 -15.78 -6.65 20.72
N VAL A 516 -16.59 -7.22 21.63
CA VAL A 516 -17.19 -8.54 21.40
C VAL A 516 -18.18 -8.51 20.24
N ILE A 517 -19.02 -7.47 20.15
CA ILE A 517 -19.99 -7.33 19.05
C ILE A 517 -19.26 -7.17 17.72
N VAL A 518 -18.23 -6.33 17.65
CA VAL A 518 -17.39 -6.14 16.46
C VAL A 518 -16.71 -7.45 16.06
N SER A 519 -16.08 -8.16 17.01
CA SER A 519 -15.50 -9.49 16.75
C SER A 519 -16.53 -10.51 16.26
N ALA A 520 -17.78 -10.45 16.77
CA ALA A 520 -18.85 -11.33 16.32
C ALA A 520 -19.34 -10.98 14.89
N LEU A 521 -19.38 -9.69 14.55
CA LEU A 521 -19.73 -9.23 13.19
C LEU A 521 -18.71 -9.68 12.15
N LEU A 522 -17.41 -9.56 12.44
CA LEU A 522 -16.35 -10.08 11.57
C LEU A 522 -16.50 -11.59 11.28
N ARG A 523 -17.06 -12.35 12.22
CA ARG A 523 -17.40 -13.77 11.98
C ARG A 523 -18.68 -13.93 11.16
N ALA A 524 -19.63 -13.02 11.31
CA ALA A 524 -20.88 -13.01 10.56
C ALA A 524 -20.73 -12.64 9.08
N GLU A 525 -19.57 -12.13 8.64
CA GLU A 525 -19.26 -11.89 7.22
C GLU A 525 -19.46 -13.16 6.36
N ASP A 526 -19.00 -14.32 6.85
CA ASP A 526 -19.32 -15.62 6.24
C ASP A 526 -20.73 -16.08 6.66
N GLN A 527 -21.73 -15.55 5.96
CA GLN A 527 -23.14 -15.91 6.16
C GLN A 527 -23.43 -17.38 5.88
N GLY A 528 -22.60 -18.06 5.08
CA GLY A 528 -22.75 -19.48 4.81
C GLY A 528 -22.54 -20.33 6.06
N ALA A 529 -21.58 -19.93 6.90
CA ALA A 529 -21.27 -20.59 8.16
C ALA A 529 -22.00 -19.99 9.38
N HIS A 530 -22.34 -18.70 9.36
CA HIS A 530 -22.73 -17.95 10.57
C HIS A 530 -24.06 -17.18 10.45
N LEU A 531 -25.01 -17.70 9.67
CA LEU A 531 -26.30 -17.04 9.40
C LEU A 531 -27.12 -16.71 10.66
N ALA A 532 -27.18 -17.63 11.63
CA ALA A 532 -27.94 -17.42 12.87
C ALA A 532 -27.37 -16.25 13.69
N LEU A 533 -26.04 -16.17 13.76
CA LEU A 533 -25.33 -15.08 14.41
C LEU A 533 -25.59 -13.75 13.70
N ALA A 534 -25.45 -13.71 12.37
CA ALA A 534 -25.68 -12.51 11.56
C ALA A 534 -27.08 -11.90 11.80
N LYS A 535 -28.13 -12.75 11.76
CA LYS A 535 -29.51 -12.32 12.03
C LYS A 535 -29.73 -11.84 13.46
N SER A 536 -29.07 -12.46 14.44
CA SER A 536 -29.16 -12.08 15.84
C SER A 536 -28.47 -10.73 16.08
N LEU A 537 -27.26 -10.54 15.54
CA LEU A 537 -26.51 -9.29 15.63
C LEU A 537 -27.25 -8.12 14.99
N GLN A 538 -27.71 -8.27 13.73
CA GLN A 538 -28.46 -7.22 13.03
C GLN A 538 -29.67 -6.75 13.86
N ARG A 539 -30.49 -7.68 14.33
CA ARG A 539 -31.70 -7.38 15.10
C ARG A 539 -31.41 -6.59 16.38
N ASN A 540 -30.36 -6.96 17.10
CA ASN A 540 -30.02 -6.31 18.37
C ASN A 540 -29.30 -4.97 18.14
N ILE A 541 -28.43 -4.86 17.13
CA ILE A 541 -27.75 -3.59 16.79
C ILE A 541 -28.76 -2.53 16.34
N TYR A 542 -29.82 -2.92 15.64
CA TYR A 542 -30.90 -2.00 15.25
C TYR A 542 -31.60 -1.33 16.44
N GLN A 543 -31.62 -1.98 17.61
CA GLN A 543 -32.18 -1.41 18.84
C GLN A 543 -31.25 -0.39 19.51
N LEU A 544 -29.98 -0.29 19.07
CA LEU A 544 -29.00 0.65 19.62
C LEU A 544 -29.10 2.07 19.03
N ALA A 545 -30.03 2.32 18.10
CA ALA A 545 -30.26 3.66 17.55
C ALA A 545 -30.68 4.69 18.60
N GLU A 546 -31.57 4.31 19.53
CA GLU A 546 -31.98 5.21 20.61
C GLU A 546 -30.89 5.36 21.70
N PRO A 547 -30.19 4.29 22.14
CA PRO A 547 -29.01 4.42 23.00
C PRO A 547 -27.93 5.33 22.43
N PHE A 548 -27.69 5.30 21.11
CA PHE A 548 -26.82 6.25 20.43
C PHE A 548 -27.31 7.69 20.59
N ASN A 549 -28.59 7.96 20.32
CA ASN A 549 -29.15 9.31 20.46
C ASN A 549 -29.06 9.84 21.90
N ARG A 550 -29.29 9.00 22.91
CA ARG A 550 -29.05 9.39 24.31
C ARG A 550 -27.58 9.74 24.58
N ALA A 551 -26.65 8.99 24.00
CA ALA A 551 -25.22 9.31 24.11
C ALA A 551 -24.87 10.64 23.43
N VAL A 552 -25.58 11.00 22.34
CA VAL A 552 -25.47 12.34 21.71
C VAL A 552 -25.97 13.42 22.65
N GLU A 553 -27.13 13.23 23.30
CA GLU A 553 -27.73 14.22 24.21
C GLU A 553 -26.85 14.56 25.43
N ILE A 554 -26.05 13.60 25.91
CA ILE A 554 -25.13 13.79 27.04
C ILE A 554 -23.67 14.01 26.62
N GLU A 555 -23.40 14.09 25.32
CA GLU A 555 -22.06 14.28 24.74
C GLU A 555 -21.02 13.21 25.17
N ASP A 556 -21.44 11.94 25.28
CA ASP A 556 -20.55 10.81 25.62
C ASP A 556 -19.79 10.30 24.39
N LEU A 557 -18.72 11.00 24.02
CA LEU A 557 -17.89 10.69 22.84
C LEU A 557 -17.32 9.26 22.85
N ASP A 558 -16.98 8.71 24.02
CA ASP A 558 -16.45 7.34 24.14
C ASP A 558 -17.51 6.31 23.70
N LYS A 559 -18.75 6.47 24.17
CA LYS A 559 -19.86 5.59 23.76
C LYS A 559 -20.25 5.81 22.31
N LEU A 560 -20.27 7.07 21.83
CA LEU A 560 -20.57 7.38 20.43
C LEU A 560 -19.60 6.70 19.47
N ASN A 561 -18.30 6.73 19.76
CA ASN A 561 -17.28 6.01 19.00
C ASN A 561 -17.57 4.50 18.98
N ASN A 562 -17.92 3.92 20.12
CA ASN A 562 -18.22 2.49 20.21
C ASN A 562 -19.46 2.10 19.39
N TYR A 563 -20.54 2.89 19.45
CA TYR A 563 -21.72 2.66 18.62
C TYR A 563 -21.42 2.80 17.12
N ALA A 564 -20.67 3.84 16.74
CA ALA A 564 -20.25 4.05 15.37
C ALA A 564 -19.47 2.84 14.83
N ARG A 565 -18.52 2.30 15.61
CA ARG A 565 -17.79 1.06 15.26
C ARG A 565 -18.72 -0.11 14.99
N MET A 566 -19.73 -0.33 15.84
CA MET A 566 -20.70 -1.41 15.65
C MET A 566 -21.59 -1.20 14.42
N PHE A 567 -22.02 0.04 14.13
CA PHE A 567 -22.85 0.33 12.95
C PHE A 567 -22.06 0.24 11.65
N VAL A 568 -20.82 0.71 11.63
CA VAL A 568 -19.88 0.56 10.51
C VAL A 568 -19.61 -0.92 10.25
N GLU A 569 -19.17 -1.65 11.26
CA GLU A 569 -18.84 -3.06 11.13
C GLU A 569 -20.06 -3.91 10.71
N LEU A 570 -21.27 -3.57 11.17
CA LEU A 570 -22.50 -4.25 10.73
C LEU A 570 -22.68 -4.14 9.22
N ASN A 571 -22.52 -2.93 8.68
CA ASN A 571 -22.67 -2.69 7.26
C ASN A 571 -21.51 -3.30 6.46
N GLU A 572 -20.27 -3.25 6.97
CA GLU A 572 -19.10 -3.88 6.34
C GLU A 572 -19.23 -5.41 6.25
N SER A 573 -19.64 -6.05 7.34
CA SER A 573 -19.82 -7.50 7.39
C SER A 573 -21.02 -7.96 6.55
N LEU A 574 -22.02 -7.11 6.32
CA LEU A 574 -23.25 -7.42 5.59
C LEU A 574 -23.39 -6.69 4.25
N VAL A 575 -22.29 -6.21 3.64
CA VAL A 575 -22.34 -5.53 2.32
C VAL A 575 -22.98 -6.42 1.25
N GLU A 576 -22.58 -7.69 1.19
CA GLU A 576 -23.07 -8.65 0.19
C GLU A 576 -24.60 -8.81 0.22
N PRO A 577 -25.27 -9.09 1.36
CA PRO A 577 -26.72 -9.21 1.42
C PRO A 577 -27.42 -7.84 1.32
N LEU A 578 -26.82 -6.77 1.85
CA LEU A 578 -27.32 -5.40 1.71
C LEU A 578 -27.47 -5.01 0.24
N VAL A 579 -26.44 -5.31 -0.57
CA VAL A 579 -26.39 -4.97 -1.99
C VAL A 579 -27.13 -6.00 -2.85
N ASN A 580 -27.03 -7.31 -2.59
CA ASN A 580 -27.61 -8.32 -3.50
C ASN A 580 -29.09 -8.60 -3.27
N LYS A 581 -29.59 -8.51 -2.02
CA LYS A 581 -30.98 -8.86 -1.68
C LYS A 581 -31.85 -7.62 -1.48
N THR A 582 -31.24 -6.52 -1.02
CA THR A 582 -31.82 -5.19 -0.76
C THR A 582 -33.29 -5.22 -0.37
N SER A 583 -33.56 -5.13 0.94
CA SER A 583 -34.92 -5.19 1.48
C SER A 583 -35.25 -4.00 2.36
N ASP A 584 -36.51 -3.57 2.30
CA ASP A 584 -37.06 -2.57 3.22
C ASP A 584 -37.55 -3.24 4.51
N ASP A 585 -37.67 -4.58 4.54
CA ASP A 585 -38.05 -5.33 5.73
C ASP A 585 -36.84 -5.43 6.68
N ILE A 586 -36.97 -4.80 7.85
CA ILE A 586 -35.98 -4.76 8.93
C ILE A 586 -35.57 -6.17 9.41
N SER A 587 -36.46 -7.15 9.26
CA SER A 587 -36.22 -8.54 9.67
C SER A 587 -35.39 -9.35 8.68
N GLU A 588 -35.30 -8.89 7.43
CA GLU A 588 -34.48 -9.52 6.40
C GLU A 588 -33.01 -9.11 6.54
N LEU A 589 -32.11 -10.07 6.30
CA LEU A 589 -30.67 -9.83 6.45
C LEU A 589 -30.19 -8.88 5.33
N GLY A 590 -29.46 -7.82 5.72
CA GLY A 590 -29.06 -6.76 4.78
C GLY A 590 -30.19 -5.77 4.47
N SER A 591 -31.03 -5.47 5.47
CA SER A 591 -32.07 -4.44 5.32
C SER A 591 -31.44 -3.05 5.15
N LEU A 592 -32.06 -2.22 4.31
CA LEU A 592 -31.64 -0.83 4.10
C LEU A 592 -31.70 0.03 5.37
N TYR A 593 -32.36 -0.41 6.44
CA TYR A 593 -32.32 0.26 7.74
C TYR A 593 -30.90 0.36 8.32
N SER A 594 -29.98 -0.53 7.95
CA SER A 594 -28.57 -0.40 8.37
C SER A 594 -27.89 0.86 7.81
N MET A 595 -28.36 1.36 6.66
CA MET A 595 -27.91 2.63 6.08
C MET A 595 -28.38 3.83 6.91
N ASP A 596 -29.57 3.76 7.51
CA ASP A 596 -30.05 4.81 8.41
C ASP A 596 -29.18 4.92 9.66
N LEU A 597 -28.61 3.82 10.15
CA LEU A 597 -27.63 3.84 11.25
C LEU A 597 -26.33 4.53 10.85
N LEU A 598 -25.83 4.29 9.63
CA LEU A 598 -24.65 5.02 9.12
C LEU A 598 -24.94 6.52 8.99
N LEU A 599 -26.13 6.89 8.52
CA LEU A 599 -26.55 8.28 8.40
C LEU A 599 -26.77 8.94 9.77
N LEU A 600 -27.14 8.17 10.79
CA LEU A 600 -27.23 8.65 12.17
C LEU A 600 -25.85 9.05 12.70
N VAL A 601 -24.83 8.22 12.44
CA VAL A 601 -23.41 8.53 12.76
C VAL A 601 -22.94 9.73 11.97
N ALA A 602 -23.18 9.74 10.65
CA ALA A 602 -22.78 10.83 9.75
C ALA A 602 -23.43 12.18 10.10
N GLY A 603 -24.61 12.14 10.73
CA GLY A 603 -25.35 13.33 11.13
C GLY A 603 -24.85 13.99 12.42
N HIS A 604 -23.97 13.33 13.19
CA HIS A 604 -23.34 13.93 14.36
C HIS A 604 -22.43 15.09 13.95
N HIS A 605 -22.21 16.07 14.83
CA HIS A 605 -21.44 17.28 14.52
C HIS A 605 -19.91 17.07 14.52
N ASP A 606 -19.42 16.06 15.23
CA ASP A 606 -18.00 15.67 15.23
C ASP A 606 -17.64 14.93 13.94
N TYR A 607 -16.71 15.49 13.17
CA TYR A 607 -16.28 14.95 11.89
C TYR A 607 -15.50 13.62 12.03
N SER A 608 -14.95 13.32 13.22
CA SER A 608 -14.27 12.05 13.46
C SER A 608 -15.21 10.86 13.32
N LEU A 609 -16.49 11.01 13.69
CA LEU A 609 -17.49 9.94 13.58
C LEU A 609 -17.92 9.67 12.14
N ILE A 610 -18.17 10.71 11.33
CA ILE A 610 -18.49 10.51 9.91
C ILE A 610 -17.29 9.94 9.15
N GLU A 611 -16.06 10.33 9.49
CA GLU A 611 -14.84 9.79 8.89
C GLU A 611 -14.76 8.25 9.07
N MET A 612 -15.17 7.72 10.22
CA MET A 612 -15.23 6.26 10.45
C MET A 612 -16.12 5.53 9.46
N THR A 613 -17.07 6.22 8.82
CA THR A 613 -18.00 5.61 7.85
C THR A 613 -17.44 5.55 6.43
N PHE A 614 -16.34 6.23 6.11
CA PHE A 614 -15.87 6.38 4.72
C PHE A 614 -15.52 5.04 4.06
N ASN A 615 -14.85 4.13 4.79
CA ASN A 615 -14.49 2.83 4.24
C ASN A 615 -15.72 1.98 3.89
N VAL A 616 -16.76 1.97 4.73
CA VAL A 616 -17.97 1.21 4.43
C VAL A 616 -18.75 1.82 3.26
N TRP A 617 -18.78 3.15 3.12
CA TRP A 617 -19.34 3.80 1.92
C TRP A 617 -18.59 3.43 0.65
N TYR A 618 -17.25 3.38 0.69
CA TYR A 618 -16.42 2.90 -0.42
C TYR A 618 -16.73 1.43 -0.76
N ARG A 619 -16.80 0.53 0.23
CA ARG A 619 -17.12 -0.89 -0.01
C ARG A 619 -18.51 -1.09 -0.60
N ILE A 620 -19.50 -0.34 -0.12
CA ILE A 620 -20.87 -0.37 -0.66
C ILE A 620 -20.87 0.15 -2.10
N SER A 621 -20.15 1.25 -2.38
CA SER A 621 -20.11 1.83 -3.71
C SER A 621 -19.38 0.91 -4.71
N GLU A 622 -18.29 0.27 -4.32
CA GLU A 622 -17.59 -0.74 -5.12
C GLU A 622 -18.49 -1.94 -5.43
N ALA A 623 -19.22 -2.44 -4.44
CA ALA A 623 -20.17 -3.53 -4.64
C ALA A 623 -21.31 -3.13 -5.59
N LEU A 624 -21.86 -1.93 -5.44
CA LEU A 624 -22.91 -1.40 -6.32
C LEU A 624 -22.40 -1.13 -7.75
N PHE A 625 -21.13 -0.76 -7.91
CA PHE A 625 -20.52 -0.54 -9.23
C PHE A 625 -20.48 -1.83 -10.06
N MET A 626 -20.44 -2.99 -9.42
CA MET A 626 -20.50 -4.30 -10.07
C MET A 626 -21.92 -4.74 -10.44
N VAL A 627 -22.95 -3.99 -10.05
CA VAL A 627 -24.36 -4.30 -10.36
C VAL A 627 -24.77 -3.62 -11.66
N ASP A 628 -25.15 -4.42 -12.67
CA ASP A 628 -25.58 -3.92 -13.98
C ASP A 628 -26.98 -3.25 -13.96
N ASP A 629 -27.80 -3.54 -12.94
CA ASP A 629 -29.18 -3.04 -12.82
C ASP A 629 -29.22 -1.62 -12.21
N GLN A 630 -29.48 -0.62 -13.07
CA GLN A 630 -29.57 0.78 -12.68
C GLN A 630 -30.75 1.09 -11.75
N ASP A 631 -31.89 0.40 -11.90
CA ASP A 631 -33.06 0.62 -11.04
C ASP A 631 -32.78 0.10 -9.62
N HIS A 632 -32.01 -0.98 -9.52
CA HIS A 632 -31.54 -1.52 -8.26
C HIS A 632 -30.57 -0.55 -7.56
N VAL A 633 -29.57 -0.03 -8.28
CA VAL A 633 -28.64 0.99 -7.75
C VAL A 633 -29.40 2.26 -7.33
N ALA A 634 -30.45 2.64 -8.05
CA ALA A 634 -31.25 3.82 -7.74
C ALA A 634 -31.92 3.77 -6.36
N ARG A 635 -32.16 2.59 -5.78
CA ARG A 635 -32.69 2.43 -4.41
C ARG A 635 -31.77 3.02 -3.34
N PHE A 636 -30.47 3.14 -3.61
CA PHE A 636 -29.49 3.70 -2.68
C PHE A 636 -29.37 5.23 -2.77
N ARG A 637 -29.91 5.87 -3.83
CA ARG A 637 -29.81 7.32 -4.05
C ARG A 637 -30.29 8.17 -2.86
N PRO A 638 -31.42 7.89 -2.20
CA PRO A 638 -31.88 8.70 -1.06
C PRO A 638 -30.87 8.72 0.10
N TYR A 639 -30.18 7.59 0.32
CA TYR A 639 -29.18 7.46 1.38
C TYR A 639 -27.90 8.20 1.02
N VAL A 640 -27.44 8.08 -0.22
CA VAL A 640 -26.27 8.82 -0.72
C VAL A 640 -26.54 10.33 -0.73
N ASN A 641 -27.73 10.78 -1.14
CA ASN A 641 -28.11 12.19 -1.08
C ASN A 641 -28.03 12.75 0.36
N ARG A 642 -28.52 12.00 1.35
CA ARG A 642 -28.40 12.39 2.76
C ARG A 642 -26.95 12.39 3.23
N PHE A 643 -26.14 11.43 2.81
CA PHE A 643 -24.71 11.36 3.14
C PHE A 643 -23.94 12.55 2.56
N LEU A 644 -24.17 12.89 1.29
CA LEU A 644 -23.59 14.07 0.64
C LEU A 644 -23.98 15.37 1.37
N MET A 645 -25.22 15.47 1.85
CA MET A 645 -25.65 16.61 2.67
C MET A 645 -24.97 16.65 4.05
N CYS A 646 -24.67 15.50 4.67
CA CYS A 646 -23.86 15.45 5.88
C CYS A 646 -22.42 15.92 5.60
N LEU A 647 -21.78 15.42 4.54
CA LEU A 647 -20.44 15.85 4.11
C LEU A 647 -20.39 17.35 3.83
N TYR A 648 -21.39 17.90 3.14
CA TYR A 648 -21.53 19.34 2.94
C TYR A 648 -21.48 20.11 4.28
N ARG A 649 -22.25 19.67 5.29
CA ARG A 649 -22.28 20.33 6.61
C ARG A 649 -20.94 20.23 7.32
N HIS A 650 -20.30 19.07 7.27
CA HIS A 650 -18.99 18.82 7.88
C HIS A 650 -17.83 19.55 7.20
N CYS A 651 -17.94 19.84 5.90
CA CYS A 651 -16.95 20.62 5.16
C CYS A 651 -17.07 22.14 5.35
N ARG A 652 -18.07 22.62 6.12
CA ARG A 652 -18.19 24.05 6.44
C ARG A 652 -17.03 24.52 7.29
N LEU A 653 -16.43 25.63 6.89
CA LEU A 653 -15.45 26.35 7.70
C LEU A 653 -16.14 27.12 8.83
N ASP A 654 -15.40 27.35 9.91
CA ASP A 654 -15.83 28.22 11.00
C ASP A 654 -16.02 29.66 10.52
N LEU A 655 -17.01 30.35 11.09
CA LEU A 655 -17.34 31.73 10.70
C LEU A 655 -16.27 32.75 11.08
N ASP A 656 -15.49 32.43 12.12
CA ASP A 656 -14.43 33.29 12.66
C ASP A 656 -13.10 33.12 11.90
N GLU A 657 -13.03 32.19 10.95
CA GLU A 657 -11.88 32.05 10.06
C GLU A 657 -11.83 33.26 9.13
N GLU A 658 -10.77 34.08 9.23
CA GLU A 658 -10.58 35.27 8.38
C GLU A 658 -9.58 35.04 7.23
N SER A 659 -8.90 33.89 7.25
CA SER A 659 -7.74 33.61 6.40
C SER A 659 -7.99 32.44 5.44
N LEU A 660 -6.97 32.08 4.65
CA LEU A 660 -7.06 30.86 3.85
C LEU A 660 -6.94 29.64 4.77
N PRO A 661 -7.70 28.56 4.55
CA PRO A 661 -7.61 27.36 5.37
C PRO A 661 -6.19 26.81 5.37
N ASP A 662 -5.65 26.56 6.56
CA ASP A 662 -4.34 25.92 6.73
C ASP A 662 -4.38 24.51 6.12
N GLN A 663 -3.64 24.34 5.02
CA GLN A 663 -3.56 23.09 4.27
C GLN A 663 -2.84 21.96 5.03
N SER A 664 -2.23 22.26 6.18
CA SER A 664 -1.57 21.28 7.06
C SER A 664 -2.40 20.91 8.31
N SER A 665 -3.61 21.46 8.43
CA SER A 665 -4.51 21.18 9.56
C SER A 665 -5.20 19.82 9.43
N GLU A 666 -5.57 19.23 10.57
CA GLU A 666 -6.38 17.99 10.60
C GLU A 666 -7.71 18.15 9.86
N PHE A 667 -8.30 19.35 9.88
CA PHE A 667 -9.53 19.64 9.15
C PHE A 667 -9.33 19.68 7.63
N ALA A 668 -8.18 20.19 7.15
CA ALA A 668 -7.84 20.11 5.73
C ALA A 668 -7.67 18.65 5.28
N ASP A 669 -7.01 17.82 6.10
CA ASP A 669 -6.90 16.37 5.85
C ASP A 669 -8.28 15.71 5.82
N PHE A 670 -9.18 16.06 6.75
CA PHE A 670 -10.56 15.59 6.74
C PHE A 670 -11.29 16.00 5.45
N ARG A 671 -11.19 17.26 5.01
CA ARG A 671 -11.80 17.75 3.77
C ARG A 671 -11.28 16.99 2.54
N LEU A 672 -9.99 16.62 2.51
CA LEU A 672 -9.43 15.80 1.44
C LEU A 672 -10.02 14.38 1.44
N LYS A 673 -10.16 13.75 2.61
CA LYS A 673 -10.86 12.45 2.73
C LYS A 673 -12.33 12.55 2.33
N ALA A 674 -13.00 13.65 2.64
CA ALA A 674 -14.37 13.92 2.19
C ALA A 674 -14.45 14.03 0.66
N VAL A 675 -13.46 14.64 -0.01
CA VAL A 675 -13.38 14.65 -1.49
C VAL A 675 -13.32 13.23 -2.06
N GLU A 676 -12.55 12.34 -1.45
CA GLU A 676 -12.47 10.93 -1.87
C GLU A 676 -13.82 10.24 -1.67
N ALA A 677 -14.41 10.35 -0.48
CA ALA A 677 -15.72 9.76 -0.19
C ALA A 677 -16.84 10.24 -1.14
N ILE A 678 -16.84 11.52 -1.52
CA ILE A 678 -17.81 12.06 -2.51
C ILE A 678 -17.59 11.41 -3.87
N ARG A 679 -16.33 11.30 -4.32
CA ARG A 679 -16.00 10.70 -5.63
C ARG A 679 -16.37 9.22 -5.70
N ASP A 680 -16.29 8.51 -4.58
CA ASP A 680 -16.65 7.10 -4.51
C ASP A 680 -18.15 6.86 -4.68
N VAL A 681 -18.99 7.78 -4.16
CA VAL A 681 -20.46 7.60 -4.14
C VAL A 681 -21.19 8.39 -5.22
N VAL A 682 -20.58 9.41 -5.83
CA VAL A 682 -21.27 10.32 -6.77
C VAL A 682 -21.88 9.60 -7.95
N PHE A 683 -21.32 8.48 -8.42
CA PHE A 683 -21.87 7.75 -9.57
C PHE A 683 -23.28 7.17 -9.30
N ILE A 684 -23.64 6.90 -8.04
CA ILE A 684 -24.93 6.32 -7.64
C ILE A 684 -26.07 7.33 -7.91
N VAL A 685 -25.82 8.59 -7.61
CA VAL A 685 -26.76 9.72 -7.77
C VAL A 685 -26.60 10.38 -9.14
N GLY A 686 -25.36 10.54 -9.58
CA GLY A 686 -24.97 11.24 -10.81
C GLY A 686 -24.44 12.64 -10.54
N THR A 687 -23.44 13.04 -11.33
CA THR A 687 -22.78 14.36 -11.21
C THR A 687 -23.76 15.52 -11.27
N ASN A 688 -24.69 15.50 -12.25
CA ASN A 688 -25.64 16.60 -12.45
C ASN A 688 -26.61 16.76 -11.27
N GLU A 689 -27.10 15.66 -10.70
CA GLU A 689 -28.00 15.70 -9.55
C GLU A 689 -27.25 16.16 -8.29
N CYS A 690 -25.99 15.75 -8.09
CA CYS A 690 -25.12 16.27 -7.03
C CYS A 690 -24.91 17.79 -7.14
N ILE A 691 -24.58 18.29 -8.35
CA ILE A 691 -24.44 19.73 -8.60
C ILE A 691 -25.76 20.46 -8.34
N GLN A 692 -26.89 19.91 -8.81
CA GLN A 692 -28.20 20.50 -8.59
C GLN A 692 -28.56 20.62 -7.10
N MET A 693 -28.31 19.58 -6.30
CA MET A 693 -28.54 19.63 -4.85
C MET A 693 -27.72 20.74 -4.19
N MET A 694 -26.43 20.84 -4.50
CA MET A 694 -25.58 21.90 -3.96
C MET A 694 -25.98 23.28 -4.48
N TYR A 695 -26.48 23.37 -5.71
CA TYR A 695 -26.99 24.61 -6.29
C TYR A 695 -28.27 25.10 -5.59
N GLU A 696 -29.16 24.19 -5.18
CA GLU A 696 -30.31 24.54 -4.33
C GLU A 696 -29.87 25.09 -2.97
N VAL A 697 -28.82 24.50 -2.37
CA VAL A 697 -28.20 25.02 -1.15
C VAL A 697 -27.67 26.44 -1.38
N LEU A 698 -26.92 26.69 -2.47
CA LEU A 698 -26.37 28.01 -2.82
C LEU A 698 -27.47 29.09 -2.90
N ARG A 699 -28.64 28.76 -3.44
CA ARG A 699 -29.77 29.71 -3.53
C ARG A 699 -30.37 30.10 -2.18
N SER A 700 -30.18 29.27 -1.17
CA SER A 700 -30.68 29.48 0.20
C SER A 700 -29.61 29.94 1.19
N ALA A 701 -28.33 29.82 0.81
CA ALA A 701 -27.20 30.12 1.67
C ALA A 701 -27.20 31.61 2.06
N SER A 702 -26.98 31.86 3.35
CA SER A 702 -26.96 33.21 3.92
C SER A 702 -25.56 33.66 4.35
N GLN A 703 -24.66 32.69 4.54
CA GLN A 703 -23.30 32.90 5.03
C GLN A 703 -22.26 32.49 3.99
N TRP A 704 -21.07 33.09 4.09
CA TRP A 704 -19.98 32.80 3.16
C TRP A 704 -19.47 31.35 3.28
N ASN A 705 -19.44 30.78 4.48
CA ASN A 705 -18.98 29.41 4.73
C ASN A 705 -19.96 28.35 4.20
N GLU A 706 -21.27 28.65 4.21
CA GLU A 706 -22.29 27.82 3.57
C GLU A 706 -22.12 27.80 2.05
N THR A 707 -21.85 28.98 1.48
CA THR A 707 -21.59 29.15 0.04
C THR A 707 -20.30 28.43 -0.35
N GLU A 708 -19.24 28.63 0.43
CA GLU A 708 -17.92 28.03 0.20
C GLU A 708 -18.00 26.50 0.26
N ALA A 709 -18.65 25.94 1.27
CA ALA A 709 -18.79 24.48 1.40
C ALA A 709 -19.59 23.88 0.23
N ALA A 710 -20.67 24.51 -0.21
CA ALA A 710 -21.44 24.04 -1.36
C ALA A 710 -20.61 24.08 -2.65
N LEU A 711 -19.85 25.17 -2.89
CA LEU A 711 -18.91 25.24 -4.01
C LEU A 711 -17.78 24.23 -3.88
N PHE A 712 -17.32 23.94 -2.66
CA PHE A 712 -16.29 22.92 -2.42
C PHE A 712 -16.77 21.54 -2.86
N ILE A 713 -17.99 21.13 -2.45
CA ILE A 713 -18.60 19.87 -2.88
C ILE A 713 -18.74 19.85 -4.41
N ILE A 714 -19.23 20.92 -5.04
CA ILE A 714 -19.33 21.00 -6.51
C ILE A 714 -17.95 20.84 -7.17
N ALA A 715 -16.92 21.52 -6.66
CA ALA A 715 -15.56 21.45 -7.20
C ALA A 715 -14.97 20.03 -7.17
N THR A 716 -15.44 19.14 -6.29
CA THR A 716 -14.98 17.75 -6.24
C THR A 716 -15.43 16.91 -7.44
N VAL A 717 -16.60 17.23 -8.01
CA VAL A 717 -17.28 16.45 -9.06
C VAL A 717 -17.33 17.17 -10.41
N ILE A 718 -16.98 18.46 -10.45
CA ILE A 718 -17.13 19.32 -11.64
C ILE A 718 -16.35 18.82 -12.87
N ASN A 719 -15.25 18.10 -12.68
CA ASN A 719 -14.48 17.51 -13.79
C ASN A 719 -15.26 16.41 -14.55
N ASN A 720 -16.34 15.89 -13.97
CA ASN A 720 -17.22 14.91 -14.61
C ASN A 720 -18.41 15.57 -15.33
N LEU A 721 -18.44 16.91 -15.40
CA LEU A 721 -19.48 17.66 -16.09
C LEU A 721 -19.40 17.40 -17.60
N MET A 722 -20.53 17.08 -18.21
CA MET A 722 -20.57 16.88 -19.66
C MET A 722 -20.34 18.22 -20.39
N PRO A 723 -19.52 18.25 -21.46
CA PRO A 723 -19.25 19.49 -22.19
C PRO A 723 -20.46 20.15 -22.84
N GLU A 724 -21.57 19.43 -23.02
CA GLU A 724 -22.84 19.92 -23.58
C GLU A 724 -23.87 20.37 -22.52
N GLU A 725 -23.49 20.48 -21.24
CA GLU A 725 -24.42 20.90 -20.19
C GLU A 725 -24.75 22.40 -20.28
N ASP A 726 -26.01 22.75 -20.56
CA ASP A 726 -26.47 24.13 -20.75
C ASP A 726 -27.41 24.63 -19.64
N GLY A 727 -27.63 23.83 -18.59
CA GLY A 727 -28.57 24.12 -17.52
C GLY A 727 -27.95 24.97 -16.42
N MET A 728 -27.23 24.33 -15.51
CA MET A 728 -26.79 24.95 -14.25
C MET A 728 -25.39 25.57 -14.34
N ALA A 729 -24.49 25.02 -15.16
CA ALA A 729 -23.13 25.51 -15.29
C ALA A 729 -23.03 26.98 -15.76
N PRO A 730 -23.82 27.45 -16.74
CA PRO A 730 -23.83 28.86 -17.14
C PRO A 730 -24.09 29.84 -16.00
N GLU A 731 -25.13 29.57 -15.20
CA GLU A 731 -25.53 30.44 -14.09
C GLU A 731 -24.52 30.39 -12.95
N LEU A 732 -23.99 29.20 -12.66
CA LEU A 732 -22.93 28.99 -11.67
C LEU A 732 -21.66 29.79 -12.03
N VAL A 733 -21.15 29.64 -13.25
CA VAL A 733 -19.94 30.35 -13.70
C VAL A 733 -20.15 31.87 -13.70
N THR A 734 -21.31 32.34 -14.18
CA THR A 734 -21.66 33.77 -14.17
C THR A 734 -21.68 34.33 -12.75
N SER A 735 -22.27 33.59 -11.82
CA SER A 735 -22.35 34.00 -10.41
C SER A 735 -20.98 34.06 -9.74
N ILE A 736 -20.09 33.11 -10.04
CA ILE A 736 -18.72 33.08 -9.51
C ILE A 736 -17.91 34.28 -10.03
N VAL A 737 -17.97 34.56 -11.33
CA VAL A 737 -17.24 35.69 -11.92
C VAL A 737 -17.76 37.04 -11.41
N ALA A 738 -19.03 37.10 -10.97
CA ALA A 738 -19.65 38.27 -10.37
C ALA A 738 -19.32 38.49 -8.89
N LEU A 739 -18.59 37.57 -8.22
CA LEU A 739 -18.21 37.71 -6.81
C LEU A 739 -17.37 38.98 -6.57
N ASP A 740 -17.64 39.68 -5.47
CA ASP A 740 -16.81 40.79 -5.03
C ASP A 740 -15.41 40.26 -4.68
N VAL A 741 -14.37 40.99 -5.07
CA VAL A 741 -12.98 40.64 -4.76
C VAL A 741 -12.63 40.81 -3.29
N ASN A 742 -13.49 41.51 -2.54
CA ASN A 742 -13.43 41.57 -1.08
C ASN A 742 -14.23 40.45 -0.40
N SER A 743 -14.80 39.49 -1.15
CA SER A 743 -15.43 38.30 -0.58
C SER A 743 -14.41 37.50 0.26
N HIS A 744 -14.93 36.63 1.13
CA HIS A 744 -14.09 35.85 2.03
C HIS A 744 -12.98 35.08 1.28
N PRO A 745 -11.73 35.07 1.76
CA PRO A 745 -10.62 34.44 1.05
C PRO A 745 -10.81 32.97 0.70
N ALA A 746 -11.37 32.18 1.62
CA ALA A 746 -11.67 30.77 1.38
C ALA A 746 -12.70 30.58 0.25
N LEU A 747 -13.73 31.44 0.19
CA LEU A 747 -14.75 31.40 -0.86
C LEU A 747 -14.15 31.68 -2.24
N ILE A 748 -13.28 32.69 -2.33
CA ILE A 748 -12.56 33.02 -3.57
C ILE A 748 -11.64 31.87 -3.98
N ALA A 749 -10.88 31.32 -3.04
CA ALA A 749 -9.95 30.21 -3.28
C ALA A 749 -10.68 28.97 -3.84
N THR A 750 -11.79 28.57 -3.22
CA THR A 750 -12.63 27.45 -3.69
C THR A 750 -13.25 27.73 -5.06
N SER A 751 -13.70 28.96 -5.29
CA SER A 751 -14.23 29.41 -6.58
C SER A 751 -13.21 29.34 -7.72
N ILE A 752 -11.96 29.75 -7.45
CA ILE A 752 -10.85 29.64 -8.41
C ILE A 752 -10.63 28.19 -8.81
N ASN A 753 -10.55 27.28 -7.82
CA ASN A 753 -10.34 25.85 -8.08
C ASN A 753 -11.50 25.23 -8.87
N LEU A 754 -12.75 25.60 -8.55
CA LEU A 754 -13.94 25.15 -9.29
C LEU A 754 -13.87 25.56 -10.76
N LEU A 755 -13.60 26.84 -11.05
CA LEU A 755 -13.47 27.32 -12.44
C LEU A 755 -12.36 26.61 -13.21
N GLY A 756 -11.23 26.29 -12.54
CA GLY A 756 -10.16 25.49 -13.13
C GLY A 756 -10.58 24.06 -13.49
N GLY A 757 -11.61 23.52 -12.82
CA GLY A 757 -12.20 22.21 -13.12
C GLY A 757 -13.24 22.22 -14.24
N CYS A 758 -13.77 23.39 -14.61
CA CYS A 758 -14.70 23.54 -15.75
C CYS A 758 -14.00 23.54 -17.12
N ASN A 759 -12.76 23.05 -17.21
CA ASN A 759 -11.90 23.23 -18.40
C ASN A 759 -12.48 22.64 -19.70
N GLU A 760 -12.98 21.41 -19.68
CA GLU A 760 -13.61 20.75 -20.85
C GLU A 760 -14.91 21.44 -21.27
N TRP A 761 -15.69 21.92 -20.30
CA TRP A 761 -16.93 22.65 -20.55
C TRP A 761 -16.67 24.05 -21.14
N LEU A 762 -15.69 24.78 -20.61
CA LEU A 762 -15.30 26.11 -21.08
C LEU A 762 -14.79 26.09 -22.52
N GLU A 763 -14.16 25.00 -22.97
CA GLU A 763 -13.70 24.82 -24.35
C GLU A 763 -14.85 24.96 -25.36
N LYS A 764 -16.04 24.42 -25.03
CA LYS A 764 -17.23 24.51 -25.89
C LYS A 764 -18.02 25.80 -25.70
N HIS A 765 -17.77 26.53 -24.61
CA HIS A 765 -18.56 27.67 -24.15
C HIS A 765 -17.76 28.98 -24.11
N ARG A 766 -17.32 29.43 -25.30
CA ARG A 766 -16.40 30.58 -25.48
C ARG A 766 -16.82 31.87 -24.77
N VAL A 767 -18.12 32.18 -24.72
CA VAL A 767 -18.65 33.40 -24.07
C VAL A 767 -18.31 33.44 -22.58
N TYR A 768 -18.29 32.28 -21.91
CA TYR A 768 -17.94 32.19 -20.49
C TYR A 768 -16.43 32.11 -20.30
N LEU A 769 -15.70 31.48 -21.23
CA LEU A 769 -14.23 31.50 -21.23
C LEU A 769 -13.68 32.94 -21.26
N GLU A 770 -14.24 33.81 -22.09
CA GLU A 770 -13.86 35.24 -22.18
C GLU A 770 -14.14 36.01 -20.88
N GLN A 771 -15.07 35.55 -20.03
CA GLN A 771 -15.37 36.15 -18.73
C GLN A 771 -14.47 35.58 -17.61
N VAL A 772 -14.21 34.27 -17.62
CA VAL A 772 -13.42 33.56 -16.61
C VAL A 772 -11.95 33.97 -16.64
N MET A 773 -11.34 34.08 -17.83
CA MET A 773 -9.90 34.33 -17.92
C MET A 773 -9.46 35.68 -17.32
N PRO A 774 -10.12 36.83 -17.59
CA PRO A 774 -9.79 38.09 -16.94
C PRO A 774 -9.95 38.04 -15.41
N TRP A 775 -10.96 37.32 -14.92
CA TRP A 775 -11.22 37.15 -13.49
C TRP A 775 -10.08 36.37 -12.82
N LEU A 776 -9.68 35.22 -13.39
CA LEU A 776 -8.55 34.44 -12.89
C LEU A 776 -7.22 35.21 -12.93
N LEU A 777 -6.97 35.98 -14.00
CA LEU A 777 -5.75 36.80 -14.13
C LEU A 777 -5.64 37.86 -13.03
N ARG A 778 -6.76 38.44 -12.60
CA ARG A 778 -6.78 39.38 -11.47
C ARG A 778 -6.25 38.70 -10.21
N PHE A 779 -6.70 37.48 -9.90
CA PHE A 779 -6.24 36.74 -8.73
C PHE A 779 -4.83 36.15 -8.87
N ALA A 780 -4.41 35.82 -10.09
CA ALA A 780 -3.04 35.39 -10.38
C ALA A 780 -2.00 36.46 -10.02
N SER A 781 -2.36 37.74 -10.02
CA SER A 781 -1.51 38.85 -9.59
C SER A 781 -1.43 39.05 -8.06
N SER A 782 -2.34 38.43 -7.30
CA SER A 782 -2.36 38.54 -5.84
C SER A 782 -1.45 37.48 -5.21
N PRO A 783 -0.49 37.84 -4.34
CA PRO A 783 0.37 36.87 -3.65
C PRO A 783 -0.40 35.83 -2.82
N LEU A 784 -1.63 36.13 -2.40
CA LEU A 784 -2.47 35.22 -1.63
C LEU A 784 -3.04 34.08 -2.48
N TYR A 785 -3.42 34.36 -3.74
CA TYR A 785 -4.11 33.42 -4.63
C TYR A 785 -3.28 32.97 -5.84
N CYS A 786 -2.07 33.53 -6.01
CA CYS A 786 -1.31 33.40 -7.24
C CYS A 786 -1.08 31.95 -7.67
N GLN A 787 -0.79 31.04 -6.72
CA GLN A 787 -0.62 29.62 -7.02
C GLN A 787 -1.92 29.01 -7.55
N MET A 788 -3.01 29.10 -6.80
CA MET A 788 -4.30 28.49 -7.15
C MET A 788 -4.85 29.03 -8.48
N ALA A 789 -4.74 30.34 -8.68
CA ALA A 789 -5.19 30.99 -9.91
C ALA A 789 -4.33 30.57 -11.11
N SER A 790 -3.01 30.50 -10.94
CA SER A 790 -2.09 30.08 -12.02
C SER A 790 -2.26 28.60 -12.38
N GLU A 791 -2.46 27.72 -11.40
CA GLU A 791 -2.76 26.31 -11.64
C GLU A 791 -4.11 26.13 -12.35
N SER A 792 -5.12 26.94 -12.02
CA SER A 792 -6.42 26.92 -12.70
C SER A 792 -6.33 27.43 -14.14
N ILE A 793 -5.54 28.49 -14.37
CA ILE A 793 -5.22 28.97 -15.72
C ILE A 793 -4.49 27.89 -16.52
N GLU A 794 -3.49 27.21 -15.93
CA GLU A 794 -2.77 26.09 -16.57
C GLU A 794 -3.74 25.00 -17.02
N LYS A 795 -4.68 24.59 -16.16
CA LYS A 795 -5.71 23.58 -16.47
C LYS A 795 -6.65 24.01 -17.60
N ILE A 796 -7.04 25.28 -17.68
CA ILE A 796 -7.92 25.75 -18.75
C ILE A 796 -7.15 25.85 -20.08
N VAL A 797 -5.91 26.34 -20.02
CA VAL A 797 -5.03 26.47 -21.19
C VAL A 797 -4.74 25.11 -21.83
N SER A 798 -4.65 24.02 -21.07
CA SER A 798 -4.40 22.69 -21.65
C SER A 798 -5.52 22.18 -22.57
N TYR A 799 -6.75 22.70 -22.44
CA TYR A 799 -7.90 22.33 -23.30
C TYR A 799 -8.20 23.41 -24.35
N SER A 800 -8.11 24.69 -24.00
CA SER A 800 -8.51 25.81 -24.89
C SER A 800 -7.34 26.64 -25.44
N ALA A 801 -6.15 26.03 -25.62
CA ALA A 801 -4.92 26.74 -25.98
C ALA A 801 -5.03 27.64 -27.22
N ILE A 802 -5.71 27.17 -28.28
CA ILE A 802 -5.83 27.90 -29.56
C ILE A 802 -6.59 29.22 -29.38
N ASP A 803 -7.65 29.23 -28.58
CA ASP A 803 -8.48 30.42 -28.37
C ASP A 803 -7.85 31.40 -27.37
N LEU A 804 -6.82 30.97 -26.63
CA LEU A 804 -6.19 31.71 -25.54
C LEU A 804 -4.78 32.21 -25.84
N VAL A 805 -4.32 32.13 -27.09
CA VAL A 805 -2.98 32.60 -27.52
C VAL A 805 -2.73 34.08 -27.15
N SER A 806 -3.78 34.90 -27.08
CA SER A 806 -3.70 36.30 -26.65
C SER A 806 -3.22 36.47 -25.20
N LEU A 807 -3.30 35.43 -24.36
CA LEU A 807 -2.90 35.45 -22.95
C LEU A 807 -1.39 35.34 -22.72
N ILE A 808 -0.60 34.97 -23.74
CA ILE A 808 0.86 34.83 -23.61
C ILE A 808 1.49 36.08 -22.99
N ARG A 809 1.16 37.26 -23.51
CA ARG A 809 1.75 38.52 -23.04
C ARG A 809 1.31 38.89 -21.61
N PRO A 810 0.01 38.89 -21.25
CA PRO A 810 -0.43 39.05 -19.87
C PRO A 810 0.26 38.09 -18.89
N LEU A 811 0.36 36.81 -19.24
CA LEU A 811 0.99 35.79 -18.40
C LEU A 811 2.49 36.03 -18.20
N MET A 812 3.20 36.39 -19.27
CA MET A 812 4.63 36.73 -19.18
C MET A 812 4.88 37.99 -18.33
N GLN A 813 3.97 38.97 -18.37
CA GLN A 813 4.06 40.18 -17.53
C GLN A 813 3.81 39.91 -16.04
N LEU A 814 3.06 38.86 -15.69
CA LEU A 814 2.85 38.47 -14.30
C LEU A 814 4.14 37.95 -13.66
N ILE A 815 5.03 37.28 -14.40
CA ILE A 815 6.24 36.66 -13.83
C ILE A 815 7.11 37.70 -13.10
N PRO A 816 7.55 38.82 -13.72
CA PRO A 816 8.32 39.84 -12.99
C PRO A 816 7.54 40.45 -11.82
N SER A 817 6.23 40.62 -11.95
CA SER A 817 5.41 41.21 -10.88
C SER A 817 5.39 40.33 -9.63
N LEU A 818 5.22 39.02 -9.80
CA LEU A 818 5.21 38.04 -8.71
C LEU A 818 6.58 37.91 -8.03
N GLN A 819 7.66 38.02 -8.81
CA GLN A 819 9.04 38.00 -8.31
C GLN A 819 9.37 39.18 -7.39
N THR A 820 8.58 40.26 -7.38
CA THR A 820 8.79 41.40 -6.46
C THR A 820 8.25 41.17 -5.05
N SER A 821 7.47 40.10 -4.84
CA SER A 821 6.87 39.82 -3.53
C SER A 821 7.93 39.39 -2.50
N GLN A 822 7.75 39.88 -1.28
CA GLN A 822 8.67 39.66 -0.17
C GLN A 822 8.30 38.46 0.72
N THR A 823 7.10 37.88 0.53
CA THR A 823 6.54 36.76 1.32
C THR A 823 6.05 35.63 0.41
N ASN A 824 5.87 34.42 0.94
CA ASN A 824 5.34 33.23 0.25
C ASN A 824 6.14 32.78 -0.99
N GLY A 825 7.47 32.81 -0.93
CA GLY A 825 8.35 32.51 -2.06
C GLY A 825 8.11 31.15 -2.73
N THR A 826 7.75 30.11 -1.97
CA THR A 826 7.43 28.78 -2.51
C THR A 826 6.12 28.77 -3.30
N GLN A 827 5.07 29.40 -2.77
CA GLN A 827 3.77 29.58 -3.43
C GLN A 827 3.92 30.39 -4.73
N ILE A 828 4.71 31.46 -4.69
CA ILE A 828 5.04 32.27 -5.86
C ILE A 828 5.76 31.45 -6.92
N GLU A 829 6.75 30.64 -6.52
CA GLU A 829 7.48 29.81 -7.47
C GLU A 829 6.57 28.75 -8.10
N ALA A 830 5.67 28.14 -7.33
CA ALA A 830 4.66 27.23 -7.86
C ALA A 830 3.76 27.94 -8.89
N ALA A 831 3.29 29.16 -8.57
CA ALA A 831 2.53 30.01 -9.49
C ALA A 831 3.29 30.28 -10.80
N ILE A 832 4.56 30.70 -10.69
CA ILE A 832 5.41 30.97 -11.87
C ILE A 832 5.65 29.70 -12.68
N SER A 833 5.86 28.55 -12.04
CA SER A 833 6.00 27.27 -12.74
C SER A 833 4.75 26.96 -13.58
N SER A 834 3.54 27.15 -13.02
CA SER A 834 2.28 26.98 -13.76
C SER A 834 2.12 27.98 -14.90
N ILE A 835 2.47 29.25 -14.69
CA ILE A 835 2.47 30.28 -15.74
C ILE A 835 3.43 29.90 -16.87
N LEU A 836 4.64 29.42 -16.56
CA LEU A 836 5.61 29.01 -17.56
C LEU A 836 5.11 27.85 -18.43
N LYS A 837 4.46 26.85 -17.82
CA LYS A 837 3.84 25.75 -18.57
C LYS A 837 2.70 26.24 -19.45
N ALA A 838 1.82 27.09 -18.91
CA ALA A 838 0.71 27.68 -19.67
C ALA A 838 1.24 28.47 -20.89
N CYS A 839 2.25 29.33 -20.69
CA CYS A 839 2.93 30.03 -21.78
C CYS A 839 3.52 29.07 -22.81
N SER A 840 4.23 28.02 -22.39
CA SER A 840 4.79 27.01 -23.30
C SER A 840 3.71 26.34 -24.15
N THR A 841 2.59 25.94 -23.54
CA THR A 841 1.45 25.33 -24.24
C THR A 841 0.86 26.28 -25.29
N LEU A 842 0.70 27.57 -24.94
CA LEU A 842 0.16 28.58 -25.87
C LEU A 842 1.13 28.92 -27.02
N ILE A 843 2.43 29.07 -26.71
CA ILE A 843 3.46 29.50 -27.67
C ILE A 843 3.58 28.52 -28.85
N VAL A 844 3.34 27.22 -28.63
CA VAL A 844 3.40 26.19 -29.68
C VAL A 844 2.35 26.42 -30.78
N HIS A 845 1.30 27.21 -30.53
CA HIS A 845 0.26 27.56 -31.51
C HIS A 845 0.55 28.85 -32.29
N LEU A 846 1.65 29.55 -32.01
CA LEU A 846 2.08 30.74 -32.76
C LEU A 846 2.73 30.40 -34.11
N ARG A 847 2.87 31.40 -34.98
CA ARG A 847 3.68 31.27 -36.21
C ARG A 847 5.16 31.05 -35.86
N PRO A 848 5.96 30.40 -36.71
CA PRO A 848 7.36 30.09 -36.40
C PRO A 848 8.21 31.29 -35.95
N GLU A 849 8.04 32.46 -36.58
CA GLU A 849 8.77 33.68 -36.21
C GLU A 849 8.35 34.23 -34.83
N GLU A 850 7.05 34.25 -34.56
CA GLU A 850 6.47 34.68 -33.27
C GLU A 850 6.82 33.70 -32.15
N MET A 851 6.84 32.40 -32.45
CA MET A 851 7.24 31.34 -31.53
C MET A 851 8.70 31.49 -31.12
N LYS A 852 9.60 31.78 -32.07
CA LYS A 852 11.01 32.06 -31.79
C LYS A 852 11.14 33.25 -30.82
N MET A 853 10.51 34.37 -31.14
CA MET A 853 10.56 35.58 -30.30
C MET A 853 10.00 35.33 -28.90
N ALA A 854 8.88 34.61 -28.79
CA ALA A 854 8.25 34.33 -27.50
C ALA A 854 9.11 33.40 -26.62
N PHE A 855 9.71 32.34 -27.18
CA PHE A 855 10.64 31.48 -26.42
C PHE A 855 11.92 32.22 -26.01
N GLU A 856 12.44 33.11 -26.87
CA GLU A 856 13.58 33.98 -26.53
C GLU A 856 13.25 34.88 -25.33
N GLU A 857 12.09 35.54 -25.35
CA GLU A 857 11.62 36.40 -24.24
C GLU A 857 11.37 35.58 -22.95
N LEU A 858 10.76 34.39 -23.05
CA LEU A 858 10.46 33.53 -21.90
C LEU A 858 11.72 32.97 -21.23
N CYS A 859 12.74 32.58 -22.02
CA CYS A 859 13.94 31.91 -21.51
C CYS A 859 15.07 32.88 -21.13
N LYS A 860 15.09 34.10 -21.68
CA LYS A 860 16.16 35.08 -21.44
C LYS A 860 16.41 35.36 -19.94
N PRO A 861 15.38 35.61 -19.09
CA PRO A 861 15.61 35.80 -17.66
C PRO A 861 16.26 34.58 -16.98
N ILE A 862 15.91 33.36 -17.40
CA ILE A 862 16.47 32.13 -16.81
C ILE A 862 17.98 32.05 -17.09
N VAL A 863 18.36 32.31 -18.34
CA VAL A 863 19.77 32.32 -18.77
C VAL A 863 20.55 33.39 -18.01
N GLU A 864 20.04 34.62 -17.93
CA GLU A 864 20.72 35.73 -17.25
C GLU A 864 20.90 35.49 -15.75
N ASN A 865 19.89 34.93 -15.07
CA ASN A 865 19.98 34.63 -13.64
C ASN A 865 20.93 33.47 -13.33
N LEU A 866 20.92 32.39 -14.14
CA LEU A 866 21.89 31.30 -14.01
C LEU A 866 23.32 31.80 -14.21
N HIS A 867 23.59 32.61 -15.24
CA HIS A 867 24.91 33.22 -15.42
C HIS A 867 25.31 34.07 -14.22
N ARG A 868 24.40 34.86 -13.65
CA ARG A 868 24.67 35.65 -12.43
C ARG A 868 25.12 34.76 -11.27
N ILE A 869 24.40 33.67 -11.00
CA ILE A 869 24.74 32.71 -9.92
C ILE A 869 26.08 32.04 -10.19
N LEU A 870 26.36 31.67 -11.45
CA LEU A 870 27.63 31.08 -11.84
C LEU A 870 28.82 32.02 -11.56
N HIS A 871 28.66 33.32 -11.80
CA HIS A 871 29.70 34.33 -11.63
C HIS A 871 29.81 34.92 -10.20
N HIS A 872 28.74 34.98 -9.41
CA HIS A 872 28.72 35.63 -8.09
C HIS A 872 29.46 34.83 -6.99
N ASP A 873 29.49 33.50 -7.08
CA ASP A 873 30.18 32.60 -6.14
C ASP A 873 31.72 32.68 -6.19
N MET A 874 32.32 33.36 -7.18
CA MET A 874 33.78 33.47 -7.30
C MET A 874 34.42 34.40 -6.26
N SER A 875 33.65 34.95 -5.30
CA SER A 875 34.14 35.98 -4.37
C SER A 875 33.74 35.84 -2.90
N SER A 876 33.16 34.72 -2.43
CA SER A 876 32.94 34.51 -0.99
C SER A 876 33.11 33.04 -0.54
N PRO A 877 34.10 32.68 0.32
CA PRO A 877 34.37 31.30 0.72
C PRO A 877 33.45 30.73 1.84
N ASN A 878 32.43 31.44 2.32
CA ASN A 878 31.75 31.10 3.59
C ASN A 878 30.28 30.63 3.48
N LEU A 879 29.72 30.41 2.28
CA LEU A 879 28.31 29.99 2.15
C LEU A 879 28.11 28.45 2.14
N SER A 880 29.15 27.66 1.84
CA SER A 880 29.06 26.18 1.84
C SER A 880 28.83 25.57 3.23
N ALA A 881 29.28 26.25 4.30
CA ALA A 881 29.08 25.82 5.68
C ALA A 881 27.65 26.07 6.19
N ALA A 882 26.98 27.14 5.75
CA ALA A 882 25.61 27.48 6.17
C ALA A 882 24.52 26.62 5.51
N ILE A 883 24.80 26.10 4.31
CA ILE A 883 23.90 25.16 3.60
C ILE A 883 23.98 23.76 4.23
N SER A 884 25.12 23.38 4.81
CA SER A 884 25.31 22.05 5.41
C SER A 884 24.61 21.89 6.78
N SER A 885 24.37 22.98 7.53
CA SER A 885 23.74 22.91 8.85
C SER A 885 22.20 22.89 8.82
N SER A 886 21.57 23.32 7.72
CA SER A 886 20.11 23.32 7.55
C SER A 886 19.54 22.00 7.01
N LEU A 887 20.40 21.04 6.64
CA LEU A 887 20.02 19.76 6.01
C LEU A 887 19.86 18.56 6.97
N SER A 888 19.94 18.76 8.30
CA SER A 888 19.74 17.66 9.28
C SER A 888 18.38 17.67 10.00
N ALA A 889 17.52 18.67 9.79
CA ALA A 889 16.18 18.67 10.37
C ALA A 889 15.21 17.88 9.47
N ARG A 890 15.03 16.59 9.76
CA ARG A 890 13.77 15.90 9.46
C ARG A 890 12.71 16.42 10.44
N PRO A 891 11.49 16.77 10.01
CA PRO A 891 10.38 16.87 10.96
C PRO A 891 10.01 15.46 11.40
N SER A 892 10.61 15.02 12.51
CA SER A 892 10.07 13.91 13.28
C SER A 892 8.97 14.48 14.16
N ILE A 893 7.72 14.37 13.70
CA ILE A 893 6.55 14.49 14.58
C ILE A 893 6.60 13.28 15.50
N VAL A 894 7.09 13.48 16.73
CA VAL A 894 6.85 12.56 17.84
C VAL A 894 5.86 13.26 18.75
N VAL A 895 4.62 12.81 18.68
CA VAL A 895 3.60 13.08 19.68
C VAL A 895 4.04 12.38 20.97
N SER A 896 4.38 13.15 22.00
CA SER A 896 4.49 12.64 23.37
C SER A 896 3.49 13.37 24.27
N LYS A 897 2.35 12.72 24.50
CA LYS A 897 1.46 13.01 25.63
C LYS A 897 2.15 12.54 26.92
N SER A 898 2.37 13.44 27.87
CA SER A 898 2.15 13.20 29.31
C SER A 898 2.65 14.38 30.16
N ALA A 899 1.72 15.00 30.91
CA ALA A 899 2.01 15.85 32.06
C ALA A 899 2.64 15.03 33.21
N PRO A 900 3.33 15.67 34.16
CA PRO A 900 2.65 15.88 35.44
C PRO A 900 2.91 17.25 36.10
N ILE A 901 1.97 17.54 36.99
CA ILE A 901 1.81 18.67 37.92
C ILE A 901 3.00 18.78 38.90
N LEU A 902 3.40 20.02 39.26
CA LEU A 902 3.73 20.46 40.63
C LEU A 902 3.98 22.00 40.68
N THR A 903 3.08 22.71 41.38
CA THR A 903 3.26 24.07 41.96
C THR A 903 4.00 23.99 43.32
N PRO A 904 4.22 25.06 44.14
CA PRO A 904 3.98 26.52 44.00
C PRO A 904 5.14 27.44 44.52
N THR A 905 4.87 28.77 44.51
CA THR A 905 5.37 29.90 45.34
C THR A 905 6.26 30.92 44.62
N GLY A 906 6.04 32.24 44.66
CA GLY A 906 4.99 33.06 45.26
C GLY A 906 5.24 34.58 45.02
N LEU A 907 4.21 35.37 45.37
CA LEU A 907 4.19 36.80 45.72
C LEU A 907 4.12 37.92 44.62
N ALA A 908 3.09 38.75 44.81
CA ALA A 908 2.58 39.94 44.09
C ALA A 908 3.49 41.21 44.22
N PRO A 909 3.15 42.45 43.75
CA PRO A 909 1.90 42.99 43.14
C PRO A 909 2.08 43.94 41.91
N ALA A 910 0.96 44.39 41.33
CA ALA A 910 0.82 45.39 40.24
C ALA A 910 1.34 46.80 40.64
N PRO A 911 1.75 47.72 39.70
CA PRO A 911 0.83 48.48 38.82
C PRO A 911 1.37 48.89 37.42
N SER A 912 0.50 49.40 36.54
CA SER A 912 0.78 50.07 35.24
C SER A 912 1.58 51.39 35.40
N PRO A 913 2.03 52.16 34.36
CA PRO A 913 1.98 52.04 32.89
C PRO A 913 3.31 52.44 32.13
N ALA A 914 3.26 52.49 30.79
CA ALA A 914 4.16 53.21 29.85
C ALA A 914 5.42 52.53 29.25
N SER A 915 5.36 52.39 27.92
CA SER A 915 6.39 52.53 26.87
C SER A 915 7.83 52.00 27.03
N SER A 916 8.21 51.27 25.98
CA SER A 916 9.53 51.13 25.32
C SER A 916 10.37 49.89 25.64
N GLY A 917 10.64 49.13 24.57
CA GLY A 917 11.90 48.41 24.36
C GLY A 917 11.87 46.88 24.44
N SER A 918 11.60 46.19 23.32
CA SER A 918 12.64 45.46 22.56
C SER A 918 12.02 44.65 21.40
N SER A 919 12.11 45.24 20.22
CA SER A 919 11.92 44.62 18.91
C SER A 919 13.23 43.91 18.50
N ALA A 920 13.35 42.62 18.78
CA ALA A 920 14.45 41.82 18.23
C ALA A 920 14.05 40.41 17.78
N ASP A 921 12.96 39.83 18.31
CA ASP A 921 12.63 38.42 18.03
C ASP A 921 11.52 38.19 16.99
N LYS A 922 11.04 39.23 16.29
CA LYS A 922 10.06 39.08 15.18
C LYS A 922 10.63 39.30 13.77
N GLU A 923 11.90 39.71 13.63
CA GLU A 923 12.51 39.92 12.31
C GLU A 923 13.11 38.65 11.70
N ASN A 924 13.43 37.64 12.51
CA ASN A 924 14.14 36.46 12.02
C ASN A 924 13.24 35.48 11.22
N ASP A 925 11.93 35.51 11.44
CA ASP A 925 10.97 34.58 10.83
C ASP A 925 10.51 35.00 9.41
N LYS A 926 10.55 36.30 9.09
CA LYS A 926 10.23 36.80 7.74
C LYS A 926 11.30 36.48 6.68
N SER A 927 12.52 36.11 7.10
CA SER A 927 13.65 35.85 6.20
C SER A 927 13.62 34.46 5.54
N VAL A 928 12.81 33.53 6.05
CA VAL A 928 12.74 32.14 5.58
C VAL A 928 11.84 31.98 4.36
N GLY A 929 10.85 32.86 4.18
CA GLY A 929 9.83 32.77 3.12
C GLY A 929 9.98 33.73 1.93
N SER A 930 11.10 34.45 1.77
CA SER A 930 11.26 35.44 0.69
C SER A 930 11.69 34.80 -0.64
N TRP A 931 10.99 35.15 -1.74
CA TRP A 931 11.35 34.69 -3.10
C TRP A 931 12.80 35.04 -3.47
N THR A 932 13.31 36.18 -2.99
CA THR A 932 14.70 36.64 -3.21
C THR A 932 15.74 35.63 -2.76
N ARG A 933 15.47 34.83 -1.72
CA ARG A 933 16.37 33.77 -1.25
C ARG A 933 16.38 32.59 -2.22
N LEU A 934 15.20 32.13 -2.64
CA LEU A 934 15.05 31.05 -3.62
C LEU A 934 15.68 31.42 -4.97
N ALA A 935 15.60 32.68 -5.37
CA ALA A 935 16.18 33.20 -6.60
C ALA A 935 17.72 33.07 -6.68
N ASN A 936 18.41 32.86 -5.55
CA ASN A 936 19.85 32.60 -5.52
C ASN A 936 20.20 31.11 -5.64
N GLU A 937 19.22 30.21 -5.59
CA GLU A 937 19.46 28.78 -5.78
C GLU A 937 19.44 28.41 -7.28
N PRO A 938 20.47 27.73 -7.80
CA PRO A 938 20.51 27.36 -9.22
C PRO A 938 19.37 26.38 -9.59
N VAL A 939 18.93 25.53 -8.66
CA VAL A 939 17.88 24.52 -8.87
C VAL A 939 16.57 25.15 -9.35
N LEU A 940 16.18 26.30 -8.79
CA LEU A 940 14.97 27.01 -9.18
C LEU A 940 14.97 27.35 -10.68
N TRP A 941 16.04 27.97 -11.16
CA TRP A 941 16.15 28.37 -12.57
C TRP A 941 16.31 27.17 -13.50
N ILE A 942 17.01 26.11 -13.06
CA ILE A 942 17.11 24.85 -13.78
C ILE A 942 15.71 24.23 -13.96
N ASP A 943 14.88 24.18 -12.90
CA ASP A 943 13.54 23.59 -12.95
C ASP A 943 12.55 24.39 -13.79
N ARG A 944 12.74 25.71 -13.93
CA ARG A 944 12.00 26.52 -14.90
C ARG A 944 12.26 26.09 -16.34
N VAL A 945 13.51 25.71 -16.68
CA VAL A 945 13.81 25.14 -18.00
C VAL A 945 13.06 23.82 -18.21
N ALA A 946 13.06 22.94 -17.19
CA ALA A 946 12.29 21.69 -17.26
C ALA A 946 10.78 21.97 -17.45
N SER A 947 10.22 22.95 -16.73
CA SER A 947 8.81 23.33 -16.83
C SER A 947 8.45 23.83 -18.23
N ILE A 948 9.31 24.65 -18.83
CA ILE A 948 9.09 25.18 -20.19
C ILE A 948 9.12 24.06 -21.23
N PHE A 949 10.17 23.24 -21.25
CA PHE A 949 10.40 22.27 -22.35
C PHE A 949 9.72 20.91 -22.15
N ARG A 950 9.11 20.65 -20.98
CA ARG A 950 8.32 19.43 -20.76
C ARG A 950 7.09 19.37 -21.68
N GLU A 951 6.39 20.49 -21.80
CA GLU A 951 5.14 20.61 -22.58
C GLU A 951 5.39 20.86 -24.07
N VAL A 952 6.63 21.21 -24.45
CA VAL A 952 7.03 21.43 -25.85
C VAL A 952 7.31 20.08 -26.50
N CYS A 953 6.26 19.37 -26.93
CA CYS A 953 6.37 18.10 -27.66
C CYS A 953 5.44 18.06 -28.89
N LYS A 954 6.05 17.99 -30.09
CA LYS A 954 5.49 17.81 -31.45
C LYS A 954 4.15 18.53 -31.77
N PRO A 955 4.17 19.58 -32.60
CA PRO A 955 2.97 20.03 -33.29
C PRO A 955 2.35 18.85 -34.07
N GLN A 956 1.07 18.55 -33.83
CA GLN A 956 0.29 17.63 -34.67
C GLN A 956 0.22 18.09 -36.15
N SER A 957 0.62 19.33 -36.45
CA SER A 957 0.73 19.90 -37.79
C SER A 957 2.01 19.53 -38.56
N LEU A 958 2.98 18.84 -37.94
CA LEU A 958 4.11 18.22 -38.63
C LEU A 958 3.86 16.72 -38.83
N SER A 959 2.67 16.36 -39.33
CA SER A 959 2.47 15.07 -39.96
C SER A 959 3.40 14.99 -41.17
N ILE A 960 4.57 14.39 -40.99
CA ILE A 960 5.34 13.79 -42.09
C ILE A 960 4.53 12.56 -42.53
N ALA A 961 3.39 12.82 -43.17
CA ALA A 961 2.74 11.88 -44.05
C ALA A 961 3.36 12.12 -45.42
N ASN A 962 4.28 11.24 -45.82
CA ASN A 962 4.63 10.92 -47.21
C ASN A 962 4.51 12.08 -48.24
N THR A 963 5.33 13.12 -48.09
CA THR A 963 5.76 13.92 -49.24
C THR A 963 7.20 14.34 -49.02
N SER A 964 8.06 13.90 -49.93
CA SER A 964 9.43 14.35 -50.10
C SER A 964 9.47 15.84 -50.49
N ALA A 965 9.46 16.73 -49.50
CA ALA A 965 9.95 18.11 -49.56
C ALA A 965 9.86 18.72 -48.14
N ASP A 966 10.89 19.47 -47.74
CA ASP A 966 11.09 20.15 -46.43
C ASP A 966 11.49 19.31 -45.21
N SER A 967 12.62 18.60 -45.34
CA SER A 967 13.46 18.19 -44.21
C SER A 967 14.44 19.28 -43.73
N SER A 968 14.18 20.57 -44.03
CA SER A 968 15.13 21.68 -43.81
C SER A 968 14.71 22.71 -42.74
N GLN A 969 13.49 22.65 -42.19
CA GLN A 969 13.07 23.64 -41.20
C GLN A 969 13.59 23.31 -39.81
N ARG A 970 14.60 24.09 -39.40
CA ARG A 970 15.16 24.14 -38.04
C ARG A 970 14.06 24.48 -37.04
N ALA A 971 14.05 23.83 -35.88
CA ALA A 971 13.08 24.15 -34.82
C ALA A 971 13.14 25.66 -34.48
N PRO A 972 12.00 26.37 -34.38
CA PRO A 972 11.98 27.82 -34.13
C PRO A 972 12.75 28.25 -32.87
N TRP A 973 12.79 27.39 -31.85
CA TRP A 973 13.49 27.63 -30.59
C TRP A 973 14.91 27.04 -30.53
N MET A 974 15.48 26.56 -31.64
CA MET A 974 16.80 25.91 -31.64
C MET A 974 17.94 26.82 -31.16
N ASP A 975 17.86 28.13 -31.45
CA ASP A 975 18.83 29.12 -30.95
C ASP A 975 18.73 29.26 -29.41
N VAL A 976 17.51 29.32 -28.87
CA VAL A 976 17.24 29.38 -27.43
C VAL A 976 17.74 28.12 -26.72
N ALA A 977 17.46 26.95 -27.29
CA ALA A 977 17.90 25.68 -26.77
C ALA A 977 19.44 25.58 -26.68
N HIS A 978 20.17 26.18 -27.63
CA HIS A 978 21.62 26.19 -27.61
C HIS A 978 22.19 27.01 -26.43
N HIS A 979 21.65 28.21 -26.19
CA HIS A 979 22.07 29.06 -25.06
C HIS A 979 21.75 28.43 -23.71
N LEU A 980 20.56 27.83 -23.57
CA LEU A 980 20.17 27.11 -22.36
C LEU A 980 21.05 25.89 -22.11
N TYR A 981 21.33 25.10 -23.14
CA TYR A 981 22.19 23.94 -23.05
C TYR A 981 23.62 24.30 -22.60
N GLU A 982 24.19 25.37 -23.16
CA GLU A 982 25.51 25.88 -22.77
C GLU A 982 25.52 26.29 -21.28
N THR A 983 24.52 27.05 -20.85
CA THR A 983 24.37 27.52 -19.46
C THR A 983 24.21 26.36 -18.47
N LEU A 984 23.36 25.37 -18.80
CA LEU A 984 23.15 24.16 -17.99
C LEU A 984 24.43 23.31 -17.92
N SER A 985 25.18 23.23 -19.02
CA SER A 985 26.46 22.51 -19.07
C SER A 985 27.52 23.18 -18.20
N MET A 986 27.60 24.52 -18.19
CA MET A 986 28.47 25.26 -17.27
C MET A 986 28.08 25.01 -15.81
N THR A 987 26.78 24.98 -15.52
CA THR A 987 26.25 24.69 -14.19
C THR A 987 26.59 23.27 -13.73
N LEU A 988 26.43 22.28 -14.60
CA LEU A 988 26.76 20.88 -14.33
C LEU A 988 28.26 20.69 -14.05
N LYS A 989 29.14 21.40 -14.76
CA LYS A 989 30.59 21.38 -14.48
C LYS A 989 30.95 22.03 -13.14
N LYS A 990 30.29 23.12 -12.77
CA LYS A 990 30.59 23.87 -11.53
C LYS A 990 30.13 23.12 -10.28
N TYR A 991 28.99 22.43 -10.34
CA TYR A 991 28.37 21.74 -9.20
C TYR A 991 28.40 20.21 -9.36
N ASP A 992 29.42 19.65 -10.02
CA ASP A 992 29.55 18.22 -10.34
C ASP A 992 29.49 17.29 -9.11
N SER A 993 29.92 17.78 -7.95
CA SER A 993 29.87 17.10 -6.65
C SER A 993 28.52 17.17 -5.94
N ASN A 994 27.60 18.05 -6.35
CA ASN A 994 26.28 18.18 -5.75
C ASN A 994 25.24 17.36 -6.52
N TYR A 995 24.96 16.15 -6.03
CA TYR A 995 24.03 15.21 -6.67
C TYR A 995 22.66 15.82 -6.99
N ARG A 996 22.10 16.66 -6.11
CA ARG A 996 20.80 17.29 -6.31
C ARG A 996 20.82 18.22 -7.53
N ILE A 997 21.77 19.16 -7.58
CA ILE A 997 21.88 20.11 -8.72
C ILE A 997 22.12 19.36 -10.03
N VAL A 998 22.98 18.34 -9.98
CA VAL A 998 23.26 17.48 -11.13
C VAL A 998 21.97 16.80 -11.62
N GLU A 999 21.18 16.17 -10.75
CA GLU A 999 19.93 15.52 -11.15
C GLU A 999 18.95 16.50 -11.82
N HIS A 1000 18.77 17.69 -11.26
CA HIS A 1000 17.91 18.72 -11.85
C HIS A 1000 18.44 19.21 -13.21
N CYS A 1001 19.75 19.45 -13.37
CA CYS A 1001 20.36 19.80 -14.66
C CYS A 1001 20.11 18.71 -15.70
N CYS A 1002 20.28 17.45 -15.32
CA CYS A 1002 20.05 16.30 -16.19
C CYS A 1002 18.58 16.20 -16.63
N ARG A 1003 17.64 16.43 -15.69
CA ARG A 1003 16.21 16.48 -15.96
C ARG A 1003 15.85 17.58 -16.97
N SER A 1004 16.42 18.78 -16.84
CA SER A 1004 16.16 19.90 -17.76
C SER A 1004 16.77 19.67 -19.15
N ILE A 1005 18.01 19.18 -19.22
CA ILE A 1005 18.66 18.80 -20.48
C ILE A 1005 17.85 17.70 -21.19
N ARG A 1006 17.28 16.74 -20.45
CA ARG A 1006 16.41 15.70 -21.01
C ARG A 1006 15.18 16.28 -21.70
N PHE A 1007 14.46 17.20 -21.06
CA PHE A 1007 13.27 17.81 -21.67
C PHE A 1007 13.64 18.69 -22.88
N LEU A 1008 14.76 19.41 -22.82
CA LEU A 1008 15.29 20.19 -23.94
C LEU A 1008 15.62 19.29 -25.15
N ILE A 1009 16.32 18.17 -24.94
CA ILE A 1009 16.60 17.16 -25.97
C ILE A 1009 15.29 16.58 -26.54
N ARG A 1010 14.32 16.23 -25.67
CA ARG A 1010 13.02 15.69 -26.08
C ARG A 1010 12.27 16.64 -27.00
N SER A 1011 12.28 17.94 -26.69
CA SER A 1011 11.59 18.96 -27.48
C SER A 1011 12.12 19.08 -28.91
N LEU A 1012 13.43 18.84 -29.12
CA LEU A 1012 14.12 19.00 -30.40
C LEU A 1012 14.18 17.72 -31.24
N GLY A 1013 13.97 16.55 -30.63
CA GLY A 1013 14.06 15.26 -31.30
C GLY A 1013 15.43 15.05 -31.97
N ILE A 1014 15.43 14.67 -33.26
CA ILE A 1014 16.65 14.36 -34.02
C ILE A 1014 17.58 15.59 -34.15
N GLN A 1015 17.04 16.81 -34.11
CA GLN A 1015 17.83 18.03 -34.26
C GLN A 1015 18.77 18.28 -33.06
N SER A 1016 18.61 17.57 -31.94
CA SER A 1016 19.43 17.72 -30.74
C SER A 1016 20.80 17.04 -30.80
N ILE A 1017 21.16 16.40 -31.92
CA ILE A 1017 22.38 15.59 -32.05
C ILE A 1017 23.68 16.34 -31.70
N GLY A 1018 23.74 17.64 -32.02
CA GLY A 1018 24.88 18.48 -31.67
C GLY A 1018 25.10 18.62 -30.16
N PHE A 1019 24.03 18.64 -29.38
CA PHE A 1019 24.09 18.76 -27.92
C PHE A 1019 24.62 17.48 -27.27
N VAL A 1020 24.15 16.32 -27.73
CA VAL A 1020 24.55 15.04 -27.10
C VAL A 1020 26.04 14.76 -27.31
N ASN A 1021 26.62 15.12 -28.46
CA ASN A 1021 28.08 15.05 -28.69
C ASN A 1021 28.89 15.84 -27.65
N GLN A 1022 28.38 16.98 -27.23
CA GLN A 1022 29.04 17.87 -26.26
C GLN A 1022 28.82 17.44 -24.81
N LEU A 1023 27.76 16.66 -24.54
CA LEU A 1023 27.40 16.21 -23.19
C LEU A 1023 28.30 15.05 -22.70
N VAL A 1024 28.60 14.12 -23.60
CA VAL A 1024 29.38 12.89 -23.31
C VAL A 1024 30.70 13.15 -22.54
N PRO A 1025 31.53 14.14 -22.91
CA PRO A 1025 32.78 14.39 -22.19
C PRO A 1025 32.63 15.18 -20.87
N LEU A 1026 31.45 15.70 -20.53
CA LEU A 1026 31.23 16.58 -19.37
C LEU A 1026 30.75 15.86 -18.11
N VAL A 1027 30.37 14.59 -18.24
CA VAL A 1027 29.68 13.83 -17.20
C VAL A 1027 30.63 12.74 -16.70
N SER A 1028 30.95 12.72 -15.40
CA SER A 1028 31.75 11.64 -14.79
C SER A 1028 31.08 10.29 -14.99
N VAL A 1029 31.83 9.18 -15.01
CA VAL A 1029 31.29 7.82 -15.25
C VAL A 1029 30.13 7.48 -14.29
N SER A 1030 30.19 7.93 -13.04
CA SER A 1030 29.12 7.74 -12.04
C SER A 1030 27.86 8.55 -12.35
N THR A 1031 28.01 9.78 -12.83
CA THR A 1031 26.89 10.63 -13.26
C THR A 1031 26.32 10.16 -14.61
N PHE A 1032 27.16 9.56 -15.46
CA PHE A 1032 26.79 8.97 -16.74
C PHE A 1032 25.83 7.79 -16.55
N ILE A 1033 26.05 6.98 -15.52
CA ILE A 1033 25.16 5.86 -15.15
C ILE A 1033 23.77 6.37 -14.72
N LEU A 1034 23.68 7.43 -13.91
CA LEU A 1034 22.41 8.03 -13.51
C LEU A 1034 21.69 8.74 -14.68
N PHE A 1035 22.46 9.39 -15.55
CA PHE A 1035 21.96 10.04 -16.76
C PHE A 1035 21.37 9.02 -17.73
N PHE A 1036 22.04 7.89 -17.99
CA PHE A 1036 21.60 6.91 -18.99
C PHE A 1036 20.64 5.83 -18.46
N ALA A 1037 20.68 5.49 -17.17
CA ALA A 1037 19.77 4.50 -16.57
C ALA A 1037 18.28 4.94 -16.65
N LYS A 1038 18.00 6.24 -16.54
CA LYS A 1038 16.63 6.79 -16.73
C LYS A 1038 16.26 7.04 -18.20
N PHE A 1039 17.23 7.03 -19.13
CA PHE A 1039 17.05 7.27 -20.57
C PHE A 1039 16.92 5.99 -21.41
N ALA A 1040 17.24 4.82 -20.83
CA ALA A 1040 17.31 3.54 -21.53
C ALA A 1040 15.99 3.09 -22.21
N ASN A 1041 14.84 3.65 -21.82
CA ASN A 1041 13.52 3.24 -22.32
C ASN A 1041 12.91 4.14 -23.43
N GLU A 1042 13.58 5.19 -23.94
CA GLU A 1042 12.97 6.11 -24.93
C GLU A 1042 13.65 6.11 -26.33
N SER A 1043 12.83 5.93 -27.38
CA SER A 1043 13.24 5.74 -28.79
C SER A 1043 13.97 6.92 -29.43
N THR A 1044 13.61 8.16 -29.07
CA THR A 1044 14.19 9.39 -29.64
C THR A 1044 15.66 9.56 -29.25
N VAL A 1045 16.01 9.18 -28.02
CA VAL A 1045 17.36 9.36 -27.49
C VAL A 1045 18.26 8.21 -27.98
N ARG A 1046 17.72 6.99 -28.13
CA ARG A 1046 18.42 5.90 -28.83
C ARG A 1046 18.80 6.26 -30.27
N CYS A 1047 17.91 6.93 -31.02
CA CYS A 1047 18.18 7.38 -32.39
C CYS A 1047 19.28 8.45 -32.45
N VAL A 1048 19.31 9.37 -31.48
CA VAL A 1048 20.39 10.36 -31.38
C VAL A 1048 21.70 9.66 -31.00
N ILE A 1049 21.69 8.77 -30.01
CA ILE A 1049 22.87 7.99 -29.56
C ILE A 1049 23.45 7.11 -30.68
N SER A 1050 22.62 6.43 -31.48
CA SER A 1050 23.07 5.60 -32.60
C SER A 1050 23.79 6.39 -33.70
N THR A 1051 23.61 7.71 -33.74
CA THR A 1051 24.15 8.61 -34.77
C THR A 1051 25.44 9.31 -34.30
N LEU A 1052 25.75 9.29 -32.99
CA LEU A 1052 26.99 9.83 -32.42
C LEU A 1052 28.10 8.77 -32.51
N LYS A 1053 29.11 9.00 -33.36
CA LYS A 1053 30.34 8.22 -33.32
C LYS A 1053 31.15 8.60 -32.07
N ILE A 1054 30.85 7.96 -30.94
CA ILE A 1054 31.56 8.18 -29.67
C ILE A 1054 33.08 7.89 -29.87
N PRO A 1055 33.99 8.76 -29.37
CA PRO A 1055 35.45 8.57 -29.48
C PRO A 1055 35.93 7.26 -28.87
N GLN A 1056 36.89 6.59 -29.51
CA GLN A 1056 37.50 5.32 -29.08
C GLN A 1056 38.10 5.36 -27.66
N SER A 1057 38.39 6.53 -27.09
CA SER A 1057 38.92 6.66 -25.72
C SER A 1057 37.89 6.45 -24.62
N ILE A 1058 36.60 6.44 -24.97
CA ILE A 1058 35.47 6.13 -24.07
C ILE A 1058 34.88 4.74 -24.43
N ARG A 1059 35.39 4.09 -25.48
CA ARG A 1059 35.19 2.65 -25.70
C ARG A 1059 36.15 1.89 -24.80
N ILE A 1060 35.62 0.96 -24.01
CA ILE A 1060 36.45 -0.13 -23.49
C ILE A 1060 37.03 -0.85 -24.73
N SER A 1061 38.35 -0.86 -24.80
CA SER A 1061 39.22 -1.16 -25.95
C SER A 1061 38.72 -2.19 -26.98
N ASP A 1062 38.40 -1.72 -28.19
CA ASP A 1062 38.44 -2.51 -29.42
C ASP A 1062 39.80 -2.31 -30.11
N SER A 1063 40.79 -3.11 -29.71
CA SER A 1063 42.01 -3.27 -30.50
C SER A 1063 41.73 -4.17 -31.70
N ASN A 1064 42.03 -3.67 -32.90
CA ASN A 1064 42.13 -4.37 -34.19
C ASN A 1064 40.92 -4.36 -35.12
N LEU A 1065 40.52 -3.16 -35.56
CA LEU A 1065 40.01 -3.01 -36.94
C LEU A 1065 41.17 -2.62 -37.86
N SER A 1066 41.78 -3.65 -38.46
CA SER A 1066 42.55 -3.55 -39.71
C SER A 1066 42.29 -4.80 -40.53
N SER A 1067 41.11 -4.86 -41.16
CA SER A 1067 41.00 -5.27 -42.56
C SER A 1067 39.56 -5.15 -43.08
N ARG A 1068 39.43 -4.34 -44.14
CA ARG A 1068 38.48 -4.46 -45.27
C ARG A 1068 37.02 -4.08 -45.07
N ASP A 1069 36.73 -2.87 -45.54
CA ASP A 1069 35.91 -2.59 -46.73
C ASP A 1069 34.78 -3.56 -47.12
N LYS A 1070 33.60 -2.93 -47.27
CA LYS A 1070 32.36 -3.30 -47.99
C LYS A 1070 31.25 -3.97 -47.17
N GLY A 1071 30.15 -3.23 -47.04
CA GLY A 1071 28.84 -3.73 -46.62
C GLY A 1071 28.02 -2.62 -45.99
#